data_AF-A0A2N6FG88-F1
#
_entry.id   AF-A0A2N6FG88-F1
#
_cell.length_a   1.000
_cell.length_b   1.000
_cell.length_c   1.000
_cell.angle_alpha   90.00
_cell.angle_beta   90.00
_cell.angle_gamma   90.00
#
_symmetry.space_group_name_H-M   'P 1'
#
loop_
_entity.id
_entity.type
_entity.pdbx_description
1 polymer ?
#
loop_
_entity_poly.entity_id
_entity_poly.type
_entity_poly.pdbx_seq_one_letter_code
_entity_poly.pdbx_strand_id
1 'polypeptide(L)'
;MREDRRPPYFTTIEIIRTVANSLNTKLSNKAIDDAVFKTDIDYREINRLISEGIVDPIRQQVDVNFSEFLDDWIENFIAEYLSVVASISMDGLSRADGTPILLKYFFPKYVSTLLHSIHEKVGGPSPTLLLDSKDRAVAVALNWIADHEGGWGQFVQGCTKEQKDRISAWKRGDDLPTLQYIELLQMWSQGPWPEFVNWARVRILLLVARALDWSRKQDLEGIAITAIREAVWSAEAKGDFAGIVRSFQNLKMQQFGQALPLLAYVQQGLRRTIPKKFSDKEQGLKNIRKARKMLGKLDPCATTDCWFDLHEGRWNVFAGNLDRACEYYKKAFDGSLYRSGDNLKELIAESMVVAASLTRPDKVFLKRLKNVAITLDYDISSVASDSMSKKNVASDFIEDWEIGLWKAHFITIFPKEGLFPGTNYPDVTPRLGPLVIMDFDTIKPDYRNPDRRIKVGDTWQKTYPQIVWFAEIEKTDVVEKLIAKGADVNAFSDSKDTAILMALEAINAFSSDSTMDDSLYKLLVECPHKPETLNTRTLKKRLLPLISAVESGKAEVVQKLLEMGADPNLRGKTDEQTPLNVCLKYLRLLKNTEKFWENQAASPLTPEALDSIRRHCGGLAGFALDDQKRFFETANKDQSYKTMRLEFQNQMTRKALEHVSVADLREIALLLLESGADANAEHSAPLPGYTPMMLAAELGETDIFRAMLKHGGDPTKTYIAPRNGQSVNCLAIADYFGADEIADLVRH
;
A
#
# COMPACT_ATOMS: atom_id res chain seq x y z
N MET A 1 23.64 -11.12 14.21
CA MET A 1 23.70 -9.85 14.97
C MET A 1 23.79 -10.19 16.44
N ARG A 2 24.56 -9.45 17.26
CA ARG A 2 24.49 -9.61 18.73
C ARG A 2 23.03 -9.36 19.14
N GLU A 3 22.44 -10.25 19.95
CA GLU A 3 21.04 -10.16 20.37
C GLU A 3 20.68 -8.79 20.96
N ASP A 4 21.66 -8.10 21.54
CA ASP A 4 21.55 -6.77 22.16
C ASP A 4 21.19 -5.60 21.22
N ARG A 5 21.28 -5.76 19.89
CA ARG A 5 21.02 -4.66 18.93
C ARG A 5 19.69 -4.74 18.19
N ARG A 6 18.82 -5.69 18.56
CA ARG A 6 17.49 -5.78 17.95
C ARG A 6 16.61 -4.57 18.34
N PRO A 7 15.65 -4.19 17.49
CA PRO A 7 14.66 -3.16 17.84
C PRO A 7 13.84 -3.57 19.07
N PRO A 8 13.24 -2.61 19.80
CA PRO A 8 12.38 -2.89 20.94
C PRO A 8 11.05 -3.54 20.53
N TYR A 9 10.50 -3.19 19.37
CA TYR A 9 9.36 -3.88 18.76
C TYR A 9 9.80 -5.14 18.02
N PHE A 10 8.99 -6.20 18.07
CA PHE A 10 9.19 -7.39 17.22
C PHE A 10 8.99 -7.02 15.76
N THR A 11 9.81 -7.57 14.88
CA THR A 11 9.52 -7.45 13.45
C THR A 11 8.27 -8.27 13.11
N THR A 12 7.56 -7.91 12.03
CA THR A 12 6.41 -8.69 11.55
C THR A 12 6.79 -10.15 11.30
N ILE A 13 8.01 -10.41 10.82
CA ILE A 13 8.48 -11.78 10.57
C ILE A 13 8.77 -12.55 11.85
N GLU A 14 9.28 -11.89 12.91
CA GLU A 14 9.42 -12.49 14.24
C GLU A 14 8.04 -12.92 14.80
N ILE A 15 7.00 -12.11 14.59
CA ILE A 15 5.62 -12.43 15.00
C ILE A 15 5.09 -13.61 14.19
N ILE A 16 5.13 -13.56 12.86
CA ILE A 16 4.69 -14.64 11.96
C ILE A 16 5.38 -15.96 12.33
N ARG A 17 6.70 -15.93 12.52
CA ARG A 17 7.49 -17.10 12.92
C ARG A 17 7.04 -17.67 14.26
N THR A 18 6.73 -16.81 15.22
CA THR A 18 6.27 -17.22 16.55
C THR A 18 4.91 -17.91 16.46
N VAL A 19 3.98 -17.35 15.70
CA VAL A 19 2.66 -17.94 15.44
C VAL A 19 2.80 -19.27 14.70
N ALA A 20 3.59 -19.33 13.63
CA ALA A 20 3.78 -20.55 12.86
C ALA A 20 4.44 -21.69 13.67
N ASN A 21 5.35 -21.34 14.60
CA ASN A 21 5.96 -22.32 15.50
C ASN A 21 5.00 -22.81 16.58
N SER A 22 4.15 -21.93 17.13
CA SER A 22 3.18 -22.30 18.17
C SER A 22 2.12 -23.26 17.63
N LEU A 23 1.70 -23.05 16.37
CA LEU A 23 0.75 -23.89 15.63
C LEU A 23 1.40 -25.10 14.95
N ASN A 24 2.74 -25.16 14.89
CA ASN A 24 3.51 -26.19 14.17
C ASN A 24 3.24 -26.23 12.65
N THR A 25 2.85 -25.11 12.06
CA THR A 25 2.53 -24.95 10.62
C THR A 25 3.76 -24.62 9.77
N LYS A 26 4.84 -24.10 10.38
CA LYS A 26 6.07 -23.75 9.66
C LYS A 26 6.71 -24.95 8.94
N LEU A 27 6.56 -26.16 9.48
CA LEU A 27 7.11 -27.42 8.94
C LEU A 27 8.58 -27.25 8.47
N SER A 28 8.90 -27.66 7.23
CA SER A 28 10.22 -27.49 6.61
C SER A 28 10.41 -26.16 5.88
N ASN A 29 9.46 -25.22 5.97
CA ASN A 29 9.54 -23.93 5.29
C ASN A 29 10.64 -23.06 5.92
N LYS A 30 11.75 -22.91 5.17
CA LYS A 30 12.90 -22.09 5.59
C LYS A 30 12.73 -20.61 5.28
N ALA A 31 11.78 -20.22 4.43
CA ALA A 31 11.62 -18.84 3.99
C ALA A 31 11.42 -17.87 5.17
N ILE A 32 10.64 -18.28 6.17
CA ILE A 32 10.42 -17.50 7.40
C ILE A 32 11.71 -17.37 8.22
N ASP A 33 12.53 -18.43 8.33
CA ASP A 33 13.79 -18.37 9.06
C ASP A 33 14.82 -17.50 8.34
N ASP A 34 14.87 -17.58 7.00
CA ASP A 34 15.78 -16.78 6.18
C ASP A 34 15.41 -15.29 6.19
N ALA A 35 14.15 -14.98 6.50
CA ALA A 35 13.60 -13.63 6.57
C ALA A 35 13.61 -13.00 7.98
N VAL A 36 13.73 -13.79 9.05
CA VAL A 36 13.45 -13.35 10.44
C VAL A 36 14.28 -12.15 10.92
N PHE A 37 15.44 -11.91 10.34
CA PHE A 37 16.32 -10.80 10.72
C PHE A 37 16.19 -9.57 9.81
N LYS A 38 15.31 -9.61 8.81
CA LYS A 38 15.07 -8.48 7.90
C LYS A 38 14.06 -7.52 8.52
N THR A 39 14.42 -6.25 8.63
CA THR A 39 13.57 -5.18 9.20
C THR A 39 12.85 -4.37 8.12
N ASP A 40 13.18 -4.56 6.85
CA ASP A 40 12.65 -3.85 5.69
C ASP A 40 12.30 -4.83 4.56
N ILE A 41 11.73 -5.97 4.93
CA ILE A 41 11.26 -6.97 3.96
C ILE A 41 10.25 -6.36 2.99
N ASP A 42 10.28 -6.83 1.75
CA ASP A 42 9.31 -6.43 0.72
C ASP A 42 7.88 -6.56 1.28
N TYR A 43 7.08 -5.50 1.23
CA TYR A 43 5.73 -5.50 1.79
C TYR A 43 4.85 -6.62 1.21
N ARG A 44 5.09 -6.99 -0.05
CA ARG A 44 4.38 -8.08 -0.77
C ARG A 44 4.70 -9.46 -0.21
N GLU A 45 5.86 -9.61 0.43
CA GLU A 45 6.34 -10.88 0.98
C GLU A 45 5.65 -11.22 2.31
N ILE A 46 5.15 -10.21 3.04
CA ILE A 46 4.50 -10.42 4.35
C ILE A 46 3.28 -11.33 4.21
N ASN A 47 2.37 -11.01 3.28
CA ASN A 47 1.16 -11.79 3.04
C ASN A 47 1.50 -13.19 2.51
N ARG A 48 2.51 -13.31 1.64
CA ARG A 48 2.99 -14.61 1.16
C ARG A 48 3.49 -15.49 2.32
N LEU A 49 4.26 -14.93 3.25
CA LEU A 49 4.78 -15.66 4.41
C LEU A 49 3.69 -16.04 5.41
N ILE A 50 2.64 -15.24 5.55
CA ILE A 50 1.44 -15.58 6.34
C ILE A 50 0.70 -16.74 5.68
N SER A 51 0.39 -16.62 4.39
CA SER A 51 -0.31 -17.65 3.62
C SER A 51 0.44 -18.99 3.66
N GLU A 52 1.69 -19.04 3.19
CA GLU A 52 2.45 -20.30 3.13
C GLU A 52 2.86 -20.84 4.51
N GLY A 53 3.01 -19.95 5.50
CA GLY A 53 3.53 -20.29 6.82
C GLY A 53 2.48 -20.70 7.83
N ILE A 54 1.24 -20.25 7.66
CA ILE A 54 0.17 -20.37 8.64
C ILE A 54 -1.14 -20.80 7.98
N VAL A 55 -1.63 -20.02 7.01
CA VAL A 55 -3.01 -20.18 6.49
C VAL A 55 -3.15 -21.45 5.66
N ASP A 56 -2.28 -21.66 4.66
CA ASP A 56 -2.35 -22.82 3.77
C ASP A 56 -2.20 -24.16 4.51
N PRO A 57 -1.24 -24.33 5.45
CA PRO A 57 -1.18 -25.55 6.27
C PRO A 57 -2.47 -25.83 7.06
N ILE A 58 -3.11 -24.78 7.61
CA ILE A 58 -4.37 -24.91 8.36
C ILE A 58 -5.53 -25.23 7.42
N ARG A 59 -5.60 -24.56 6.26
CA ARG A 59 -6.60 -24.82 5.23
C ARG A 59 -6.55 -26.27 4.75
N GLN A 60 -5.35 -26.81 4.57
CA GLN A 60 -5.13 -28.17 4.07
C GLN A 60 -5.36 -29.25 5.15
N GLN A 61 -4.91 -29.03 6.39
CA GLN A 61 -4.80 -30.09 7.40
C GLN A 61 -5.80 -29.97 8.56
N VAL A 62 -6.47 -28.81 8.71
CA VAL A 62 -7.35 -28.51 9.84
C VAL A 62 -8.78 -28.27 9.38
N ASP A 63 -9.06 -27.11 8.77
CA ASP A 63 -10.38 -26.68 8.32
C ASP A 63 -10.30 -25.41 7.44
N VAL A 64 -11.12 -25.34 6.38
CA VAL A 64 -11.11 -24.22 5.41
C VAL A 64 -11.69 -22.95 6.02
N ASN A 65 -12.87 -23.01 6.64
CA ASN A 65 -13.53 -21.83 7.21
C ASN A 65 -12.72 -21.24 8.37
N PHE A 66 -12.09 -22.10 9.18
CA PHE A 66 -11.18 -21.67 10.23
C PHE A 66 -9.91 -21.01 9.68
N SER A 67 -9.39 -21.49 8.55
CA SER A 67 -8.23 -20.87 7.89
C SER A 67 -8.53 -19.46 7.41
N GLU A 68 -9.70 -19.22 6.82
CA GLU A 68 -10.15 -17.91 6.36
C GLU A 68 -10.37 -16.96 7.53
N PHE A 69 -11.06 -17.43 8.58
CA PHE A 69 -11.22 -16.64 9.82
C PHE A 69 -9.89 -16.24 10.44
N LEU A 70 -8.90 -17.15 10.45
CA LEU A 70 -7.59 -16.86 11.01
C LEU A 70 -6.77 -15.91 10.12
N ASP A 71 -6.89 -16.02 8.79
CA ASP A 71 -6.25 -15.11 7.84
C ASP A 71 -6.72 -13.67 8.07
N ASP A 72 -8.04 -13.46 8.09
CA ASP A 72 -8.67 -12.16 8.39
C ASP A 72 -8.19 -11.61 9.74
N TRP A 73 -8.13 -12.46 10.77
CA TRP A 73 -7.68 -12.04 12.09
C TRP A 73 -6.20 -11.64 12.10
N ILE A 74 -5.33 -12.41 11.42
CA ILE A 74 -3.89 -12.13 11.34
C ILE A 74 -3.65 -10.84 10.56
N GLU A 75 -4.33 -10.63 9.44
CA GLU A 75 -4.22 -9.41 8.62
C GLU A 75 -4.57 -8.17 9.45
N ASN A 76 -5.73 -8.18 10.11
CA ASN A 76 -6.17 -7.09 10.98
C ASN A 76 -5.19 -6.84 12.14
N PHE A 77 -4.71 -7.90 12.78
CA PHE A 77 -3.75 -7.80 13.88
C PHE A 77 -2.40 -7.21 13.43
N ILE A 78 -1.87 -7.65 12.29
CA ILE A 78 -0.62 -7.11 11.74
C ILE A 78 -0.78 -5.64 11.35
N ALA A 79 -1.90 -5.26 10.75
CA ALA A 79 -2.21 -3.86 10.43
C ALA A 79 -2.26 -2.98 11.69
N GLU A 80 -2.99 -3.41 12.74
CA GLU A 80 -3.04 -2.69 14.03
C GLU A 80 -1.65 -2.62 14.71
N TYR A 81 -0.88 -3.71 14.64
CA TYR A 81 0.47 -3.74 15.19
C TYR A 81 1.40 -2.76 14.47
N LEU A 82 1.40 -2.75 13.14
CA LEU A 82 2.22 -1.83 12.35
C LEU A 82 1.78 -0.37 12.56
N SER A 83 0.48 -0.10 12.73
CA SER A 83 -0.02 1.22 13.12
C SER A 83 0.54 1.67 14.48
N VAL A 84 0.64 0.78 15.46
CA VAL A 84 1.28 1.06 16.75
C VAL A 84 2.78 1.28 16.61
N VAL A 85 3.48 0.46 15.83
CA VAL A 85 4.91 0.66 15.52
C VAL A 85 5.16 1.99 14.82
N ALA A 86 4.25 2.40 13.94
CA ALA A 86 4.31 3.63 13.17
C ALA A 86 4.03 4.89 14.00
N SER A 87 3.29 4.77 15.11
CA SER A 87 2.84 5.92 15.91
C SER A 87 3.56 6.07 17.24
N ILE A 88 3.86 4.96 17.93
CA ILE A 88 4.41 4.99 19.29
C ILE A 88 5.92 4.75 19.24
N SER A 89 6.69 5.77 19.60
CA SER A 89 8.15 5.63 19.71
C SER A 89 8.55 4.84 20.96
N MET A 90 9.44 3.87 20.78
CA MET A 90 10.21 3.19 21.82
C MET A 90 11.69 3.59 21.78
N ASP A 91 12.01 4.81 21.30
CA ASP A 91 13.38 5.36 21.34
C ASP A 91 13.94 5.29 22.78
N GLY A 92 15.22 4.92 22.91
CA GLY A 92 15.88 4.72 24.20
C GLY A 92 15.56 3.41 24.94
N LEU A 93 14.67 2.57 24.41
CA LEU A 93 14.38 1.23 24.96
C LEU A 93 15.11 0.14 24.17
N SER A 94 15.65 -0.86 24.87
CA SER A 94 16.25 -2.05 24.27
C SER A 94 15.20 -3.13 23.99
N ARG A 95 15.58 -4.19 23.26
CA ARG A 95 14.75 -5.41 23.12
C ARG A 95 14.36 -6.00 24.48
N ALA A 96 15.26 -5.97 25.46
CA ALA A 96 15.02 -6.48 26.81
C ALA A 96 14.00 -5.62 27.59
N ASP A 97 13.95 -4.32 27.33
CA ASP A 97 12.94 -3.42 27.90
C ASP A 97 11.58 -3.58 27.18
N GLY A 98 11.58 -3.65 25.84
CA GLY A 98 10.38 -3.70 25.01
C GLY A 98 9.60 -5.02 25.10
N THR A 99 10.29 -6.15 25.25
CA THR A 99 9.66 -7.48 25.27
C THR A 99 8.64 -7.63 26.42
N PRO A 100 8.98 -7.36 27.70
CA PRO A 100 8.01 -7.42 28.79
C PRO A 100 6.86 -6.43 28.61
N ILE A 101 7.11 -5.24 28.05
CA ILE A 101 6.07 -4.22 27.80
C ILE A 101 5.03 -4.76 26.80
N LEU A 102 5.49 -5.32 25.68
CA LEU A 102 4.60 -5.86 24.64
C LEU A 102 3.81 -7.07 25.14
N LEU A 103 4.48 -8.02 25.82
CA LEU A 103 3.85 -9.23 26.34
C LEU A 103 2.80 -8.93 27.42
N LYS A 104 3.01 -7.88 28.23
CA LYS A 104 2.12 -7.54 29.33
C LYS A 104 0.99 -6.58 28.95
N TYR A 105 1.23 -5.65 28.02
CA TYR A 105 0.31 -4.53 27.78
C TYR A 105 -0.22 -4.44 26.35
N PHE A 106 0.38 -5.13 25.37
CA PHE A 106 -0.05 -5.07 23.97
C PHE A 106 -0.76 -6.36 23.52
N PHE A 107 -0.04 -7.48 23.46
CA PHE A 107 -0.58 -8.74 22.93
C PHE A 107 -1.78 -9.34 23.69
N PRO A 108 -1.93 -9.18 25.03
CA PRO A 108 -3.01 -9.82 25.77
C PRO A 108 -4.42 -9.53 25.26
N LYS A 109 -4.69 -8.28 24.83
CA LYS A 109 -5.98 -7.88 24.26
C LYS A 109 -6.31 -8.73 23.04
N TYR A 110 -5.38 -8.83 22.09
CA TYR A 110 -5.59 -9.52 20.81
C TYR A 110 -5.75 -11.03 21.01
N VAL A 111 -4.88 -11.64 21.82
CA VAL A 111 -4.95 -13.08 22.09
C VAL A 111 -6.24 -13.44 22.83
N SER A 112 -6.66 -12.61 23.80
CA SER A 112 -7.94 -12.78 24.50
C SER A 112 -9.13 -12.73 23.53
N THR A 113 -9.20 -11.69 22.69
CA THR A 113 -10.25 -11.55 21.67
C THR A 113 -10.27 -12.72 20.68
N LEU A 114 -9.10 -13.21 20.26
CA LEU A 114 -9.01 -14.40 19.41
C LEU A 114 -9.58 -15.63 20.11
N LEU A 115 -9.18 -15.91 21.35
CA LEU A 115 -9.67 -17.08 22.09
C LEU A 115 -11.18 -17.03 22.32
N HIS A 116 -11.75 -15.85 22.62
CA HIS A 116 -13.19 -15.67 22.70
C HIS A 116 -13.89 -15.91 21.37
N SER A 117 -13.37 -15.32 20.28
CA SER A 117 -13.93 -15.50 18.94
C SER A 117 -13.90 -16.97 18.48
N ILE A 118 -12.83 -17.69 18.80
CA ILE A 118 -12.72 -19.14 18.53
C ILE A 118 -13.75 -19.89 19.37
N HIS A 119 -13.87 -19.61 20.67
CA HIS A 119 -14.84 -20.28 21.53
C HIS A 119 -16.29 -20.06 21.04
N GLU A 120 -16.64 -18.86 20.62
CA GLU A 120 -17.97 -18.54 20.08
C GLU A 120 -18.26 -19.24 18.75
N LYS A 121 -17.29 -19.30 17.83
CA LYS A 121 -17.46 -19.89 16.50
C LYS A 121 -17.37 -21.42 16.50
N VAL A 122 -16.46 -21.99 17.29
CA VAL A 122 -16.08 -23.41 17.23
C VAL A 122 -16.69 -24.22 18.39
N GLY A 123 -16.97 -23.56 19.53
CA GLY A 123 -17.25 -24.22 20.81
C GLY A 123 -15.96 -24.61 21.55
N GLY A 124 -16.07 -25.50 22.55
CA GLY A 124 -14.92 -26.01 23.31
C GLY A 124 -14.85 -25.50 24.75
N PRO A 125 -13.74 -25.79 25.46
CA PRO A 125 -13.49 -25.23 26.79
C PRO A 125 -13.49 -23.70 26.76
N SER A 126 -13.90 -23.06 27.85
CA SER A 126 -13.82 -21.60 27.96
C SER A 126 -12.36 -21.13 27.94
N PRO A 127 -12.06 -19.93 27.40
CA PRO A 127 -10.71 -19.36 27.42
C PRO A 127 -10.10 -19.32 28.82
N THR A 128 -10.91 -19.02 29.85
CA THR A 128 -10.51 -19.06 31.26
C THR A 128 -9.91 -20.41 31.66
N LEU A 129 -10.55 -21.52 31.26
CA LEU A 129 -10.10 -22.86 31.62
C LEU A 129 -8.83 -23.25 30.87
N LEU A 130 -8.73 -22.89 29.58
CA LEU A 130 -7.53 -23.13 28.78
C LEU A 130 -6.30 -22.39 29.31
N LEU A 131 -6.50 -21.26 29.99
CA LEU A 131 -5.46 -20.41 30.57
C LEU A 131 -5.23 -20.63 32.07
N ASP A 132 -5.87 -21.64 32.69
CA ASP A 132 -5.58 -21.98 34.08
C ASP A 132 -4.08 -22.31 34.22
N SER A 133 -3.50 -21.89 35.36
CA SER A 133 -2.10 -22.16 35.70
C SER A 133 -1.86 -23.57 36.22
N LYS A 134 -2.92 -24.27 36.66
CA LYS A 134 -2.84 -25.62 37.23
C LYS A 134 -2.84 -26.71 36.17
N ASP A 135 -3.59 -26.49 35.09
CA ASP A 135 -3.78 -27.48 34.03
C ASP A 135 -3.15 -27.05 32.71
N ARG A 136 -2.75 -28.03 31.91
CA ARG A 136 -2.22 -27.82 30.56
C ARG A 136 -3.38 -27.66 29.59
N ALA A 137 -3.29 -26.71 28.65
CA ALA A 137 -4.38 -26.46 27.71
C ALA A 137 -4.71 -27.71 26.90
N VAL A 138 -3.71 -28.50 26.49
CA VAL A 138 -3.93 -29.74 25.73
C VAL A 138 -4.68 -30.78 26.58
N ALA A 139 -4.38 -30.87 27.87
CA ALA A 139 -5.11 -31.76 28.78
C ALA A 139 -6.56 -31.30 28.95
N VAL A 140 -6.78 -30.00 29.14
CA VAL A 140 -8.11 -29.39 29.24
C VAL A 140 -8.94 -29.67 27.97
N ALA A 141 -8.37 -29.42 26.79
CA ALA A 141 -9.04 -29.67 25.52
C ALA A 141 -9.39 -31.16 25.34
N LEU A 142 -8.46 -32.08 25.62
CA LEU A 142 -8.70 -33.52 25.50
C LEU A 142 -9.72 -34.05 26.51
N ASN A 143 -9.82 -33.45 27.70
CA ASN A 143 -10.85 -33.82 28.67
C ASN A 143 -12.22 -33.31 28.21
N TRP A 144 -12.30 -32.05 27.77
CA TRP A 144 -13.53 -31.50 27.22
C TRP A 144 -14.03 -32.29 26.00
N ILE A 145 -13.14 -32.65 25.08
CA ILE A 145 -13.46 -33.50 23.91
C ILE A 145 -14.01 -34.85 24.38
N ALA A 146 -13.42 -35.47 25.39
CA ALA A 146 -13.90 -36.74 25.91
C ALA A 146 -15.30 -36.67 26.53
N ASP A 147 -15.66 -35.52 27.11
CA ASP A 147 -16.94 -35.29 27.76
C ASP A 147 -18.05 -34.85 26.79
N HIS A 148 -17.70 -34.22 25.65
CA HIS A 148 -18.67 -33.53 24.78
C HIS A 148 -18.73 -34.06 23.34
N GLU A 149 -17.68 -34.71 22.82
CA GLU A 149 -17.71 -35.27 21.47
C GLU A 149 -18.24 -36.71 21.50
N GLY A 150 -19.45 -36.87 20.96
CA GLY A 150 -20.10 -38.17 20.82
C GLY A 150 -19.22 -39.13 20.02
N GLY A 151 -18.77 -40.22 20.63
CA GLY A 151 -17.91 -41.20 19.96
C GLY A 151 -16.41 -41.10 20.28
N TRP A 152 -15.95 -40.08 21.03
CA TRP A 152 -14.53 -39.96 21.38
C TRP A 152 -14.01 -41.16 22.20
N GLY A 153 -14.79 -41.65 23.16
CA GLY A 153 -14.43 -42.83 23.96
C GLY A 153 -14.22 -44.08 23.10
N GLN A 154 -15.13 -44.33 22.16
CA GLN A 154 -15.07 -45.45 21.21
C GLN A 154 -13.89 -45.29 20.24
N PHE A 155 -13.66 -44.07 19.75
CA PHE A 155 -12.47 -43.74 18.95
C PHE A 155 -11.19 -44.14 19.69
N VAL A 156 -11.02 -43.66 20.93
CA VAL A 156 -9.84 -43.97 21.74
C VAL A 156 -9.71 -45.46 22.01
N GLN A 157 -10.81 -46.20 22.24
CA GLN A 157 -10.76 -47.66 22.42
C GLN A 157 -10.22 -48.38 21.18
N GLY A 158 -10.60 -47.94 19.97
CA GLY A 158 -10.15 -48.50 18.70
C GLY A 158 -8.72 -48.14 18.29
N CYS A 159 -8.06 -47.21 18.99
CA CYS A 159 -6.66 -46.88 18.78
C CYS A 159 -5.72 -48.01 19.26
N THR A 160 -4.58 -48.15 18.57
CA THR A 160 -3.43 -48.97 19.00
C THR A 160 -2.85 -48.49 20.33
N LYS A 161 -2.02 -49.32 20.96
CA LYS A 161 -1.36 -48.97 22.23
C LYS A 161 -0.48 -47.72 22.07
N GLU A 162 0.30 -47.66 21.00
CA GLU A 162 1.21 -46.55 20.69
C GLU A 162 0.45 -45.22 20.51
N GLN A 163 -0.71 -45.25 19.86
CA GLN A 163 -1.59 -44.07 19.70
C GLN A 163 -2.18 -43.62 21.04
N LYS A 164 -2.65 -44.55 21.88
CA LYS A 164 -3.15 -44.26 23.23
C LYS A 164 -2.06 -43.66 24.12
N ASP A 165 -0.85 -44.22 24.05
CA ASP A 165 0.32 -43.74 24.79
C ASP A 165 0.69 -42.31 24.35
N ARG A 166 0.56 -42.00 23.05
CA ARG A 166 0.77 -40.65 22.50
C ARG A 166 -0.27 -39.64 22.99
N ILE A 167 -1.55 -39.96 22.95
CA ILE A 167 -2.61 -39.09 23.52
C ILE A 167 -2.36 -38.84 25.01
N SER A 168 -1.92 -39.88 25.73
CA SER A 168 -1.57 -39.77 27.15
C SER A 168 -0.34 -38.90 27.38
N ALA A 169 0.68 -39.01 26.52
CA ALA A 169 1.87 -38.15 26.55
C ALA A 169 1.52 -36.67 26.29
N TRP A 170 0.56 -36.40 25.42
CA TRP A 170 0.03 -35.04 25.21
C TRP A 170 -0.69 -34.50 26.44
N LYS A 171 -1.55 -35.30 27.10
CA LYS A 171 -2.20 -34.90 28.37
C LYS A 171 -1.18 -34.60 29.48
N ARG A 172 -0.13 -35.43 29.58
CA ARG A 172 0.98 -35.21 30.52
C ARG A 172 1.97 -34.14 30.06
N GLY A 173 1.80 -33.61 28.84
CA GLY A 173 2.65 -32.68 28.11
C GLY A 173 4.13 -33.06 28.01
N ASP A 174 4.41 -34.36 28.01
CA ASP A 174 5.72 -34.93 27.64
C ASP A 174 6.03 -34.59 26.17
N ASP A 175 4.99 -34.50 25.34
CA ASP A 175 5.01 -34.10 23.94
C ASP A 175 3.83 -33.15 23.63
N LEU A 176 3.88 -32.41 22.52
CA LEU A 176 2.78 -31.59 22.03
C LEU A 176 2.20 -32.17 20.73
N PRO A 177 0.88 -32.11 20.50
CA PRO A 177 0.29 -32.52 19.24
C PRO A 177 0.94 -31.79 18.05
N THR A 178 1.52 -32.50 17.09
CA THR A 178 2.03 -31.89 15.85
C THR A 178 0.88 -31.73 14.86
N LEU A 179 1.04 -30.82 13.88
CA LEU A 179 0.02 -30.63 12.85
C LEU A 179 -0.25 -31.94 12.08
N GLN A 180 0.81 -32.67 11.76
CA GLN A 180 0.73 -34.00 11.15
C GLN A 180 -0.09 -35.01 11.99
N TYR A 181 0.11 -35.04 13.31
CA TYR A 181 -0.66 -35.96 14.15
C TYR A 181 -2.10 -35.50 14.37
N ILE A 182 -2.35 -34.19 14.35
CA ILE A 182 -3.71 -33.62 14.39
C ILE A 182 -4.49 -34.01 13.13
N GLU A 183 -3.87 -33.91 11.95
CA GLU A 183 -4.45 -34.33 10.67
C GLU A 183 -4.81 -35.82 10.68
N LEU A 184 -3.84 -36.67 11.03
CA LEU A 184 -3.96 -38.13 11.03
C LEU A 184 -4.89 -38.69 12.10
N LEU A 185 -5.29 -37.89 13.10
CA LEU A 185 -6.02 -38.36 14.27
C LEU A 185 -7.29 -39.12 13.90
N GLN A 186 -8.03 -38.65 12.90
CA GLN A 186 -9.25 -39.30 12.39
C GLN A 186 -8.99 -40.71 11.84
N MET A 187 -7.77 -41.00 11.37
CA MET A 187 -7.39 -42.27 10.74
C MET A 187 -6.86 -43.31 11.75
N TRP A 188 -6.74 -42.95 13.03
CA TRP A 188 -6.10 -43.82 14.02
C TRP A 188 -6.94 -45.02 14.48
N SER A 189 -8.25 -45.00 14.25
CA SER A 189 -9.17 -46.06 14.69
C SER A 189 -9.71 -46.88 13.51
N GLN A 190 -9.76 -48.21 13.65
CA GLN A 190 -10.09 -49.16 12.57
C GLN A 190 -11.60 -49.54 12.46
N GLY A 191 -12.54 -48.64 12.75
CA GLY A 191 -13.98 -48.96 12.65
C GLY A 191 -14.86 -47.81 12.14
N PRO A 192 -16.17 -48.04 11.91
CA PRO A 192 -17.10 -47.08 11.29
C PRO A 192 -17.59 -46.00 12.28
N TRP A 193 -16.70 -45.52 13.14
CA TRP A 193 -16.96 -44.58 14.24
C TRP A 193 -16.68 -43.08 13.94
N PRO A 194 -16.04 -42.66 12.82
CA PRO A 194 -15.77 -41.25 12.53
C PRO A 194 -17.01 -40.36 12.41
N GLU A 195 -18.20 -40.91 12.17
CA GLU A 195 -19.39 -40.12 11.80
C GLU A 195 -19.97 -39.27 12.94
N PHE A 196 -19.66 -39.58 14.20
CA PHE A 196 -20.23 -38.86 15.36
C PHE A 196 -19.30 -37.78 15.96
N VAL A 197 -18.00 -37.82 15.63
CA VAL A 197 -17.00 -36.86 16.16
C VAL A 197 -16.87 -35.69 15.20
N ASN A 198 -16.99 -34.46 15.71
CA ASN A 198 -16.68 -33.29 14.90
C ASN A 198 -15.15 -33.13 14.79
N TRP A 199 -14.56 -33.77 13.79
CA TRP A 199 -13.11 -33.77 13.59
C TRP A 199 -12.54 -32.37 13.33
N ALA A 200 -13.27 -31.49 12.63
CA ALA A 200 -12.84 -30.11 12.45
C ALA A 200 -12.68 -29.41 13.80
N ARG A 201 -13.69 -29.51 14.68
CA ARG A 201 -13.63 -28.98 16.05
C ARG A 201 -12.48 -29.60 16.86
N VAL A 202 -12.33 -30.92 16.83
CA VAL A 202 -11.23 -31.61 17.54
C VAL A 202 -9.87 -31.08 17.10
N ARG A 203 -9.63 -30.95 15.78
CA ARG A 203 -8.37 -30.43 15.24
C ARG A 203 -8.12 -28.99 15.68
N ILE A 204 -9.13 -28.12 15.58
CA ILE A 204 -9.01 -26.71 15.99
C ILE A 204 -8.70 -26.60 17.48
N LEU A 205 -9.42 -27.32 18.35
CA LEU A 205 -9.20 -27.27 19.80
C LEU A 205 -7.81 -27.76 20.19
N LEU A 206 -7.32 -28.85 19.58
CA LEU A 206 -5.97 -29.34 19.82
C LEU A 206 -4.91 -28.39 19.31
N LEU A 207 -5.12 -27.75 18.16
CA LEU A 207 -4.20 -26.76 17.60
C LEU A 207 -4.06 -25.53 18.50
N VAL A 208 -5.19 -24.96 18.97
CA VAL A 208 -5.22 -23.81 19.88
C VAL A 208 -4.58 -24.16 21.21
N ALA A 209 -4.97 -25.30 21.80
CA ALA A 209 -4.41 -25.76 23.06
C ALA A 209 -2.90 -26.00 22.99
N ARG A 210 -2.43 -26.57 21.87
CA ARG A 210 -1.01 -26.77 21.59
C ARG A 210 -0.26 -25.44 21.49
N ALA A 211 -0.83 -24.43 20.83
CA ALA A 211 -0.22 -23.11 20.74
C ALA A 211 -0.07 -22.44 22.13
N LEU A 212 -1.06 -22.61 23.02
CA LEU A 212 -0.99 -22.11 24.39
C LEU A 212 0.09 -22.83 25.21
N ASP A 213 0.14 -24.16 25.17
CA ASP A 213 1.15 -24.93 25.90
C ASP A 213 2.57 -24.76 25.34
N TRP A 214 2.71 -24.52 24.03
CA TRP A 214 3.98 -24.12 23.43
C TRP A 214 4.40 -22.74 23.94
N SER A 215 3.49 -21.76 23.95
CA SER A 215 3.76 -20.40 24.42
C SER A 215 4.17 -20.39 25.90
N ARG A 216 3.51 -21.19 26.76
CA ARG A 216 3.90 -21.39 28.16
C ARG A 216 5.35 -21.84 28.32
N LYS A 217 5.86 -22.69 27.43
CA LYS A 217 7.25 -23.16 27.45
C LYS A 217 8.25 -22.07 27.05
N GLN A 218 7.83 -21.09 26.23
CA GLN A 218 8.67 -19.97 25.81
C GLN A 218 8.60 -18.77 26.79
N ASP A 219 7.53 -18.66 27.56
CA ASP A 219 7.28 -17.59 28.53
C ASP A 219 8.05 -17.84 29.84
N LEU A 220 9.36 -17.60 29.81
CA LEU A 220 10.33 -17.92 30.87
C LEU A 220 9.94 -17.44 32.28
N GLU A 221 9.04 -16.46 32.39
CA GLU A 221 8.55 -15.89 33.66
C GLU A 221 7.01 -15.89 33.79
N GLY A 222 6.29 -16.52 32.86
CA GLY A 222 4.82 -16.57 32.87
C GLY A 222 4.11 -15.21 32.68
N ILE A 223 4.84 -14.19 32.20
CA ILE A 223 4.33 -12.82 32.05
C ILE A 223 3.20 -12.78 31.04
N ALA A 224 3.40 -13.38 29.87
CA ALA A 224 2.45 -13.33 28.77
C ALA A 224 1.16 -14.08 29.14
N ILE A 225 1.28 -15.32 29.63
CA ILE A 225 0.12 -16.15 29.96
C ILE A 225 -0.69 -15.55 31.12
N THR A 226 -0.02 -14.99 32.13
CA THR A 226 -0.72 -14.31 33.24
C THR A 226 -1.48 -13.09 32.73
N ALA A 227 -0.86 -12.26 31.89
CA ALA A 227 -1.52 -11.07 31.34
C ALA A 227 -2.69 -11.42 30.42
N ILE A 228 -2.58 -12.46 29.60
CA ILE A 228 -3.70 -12.96 28.76
C ILE A 228 -4.84 -13.45 29.65
N ARG A 229 -4.55 -14.19 30.73
CA ARG A 229 -5.56 -14.67 31.68
C ARG A 229 -6.31 -13.52 32.34
N GLU A 230 -5.59 -12.47 32.77
CA GLU A 230 -6.20 -11.26 33.33
C GLU A 230 -7.11 -10.54 32.31
N ALA A 231 -6.68 -10.46 31.04
CA ALA A 231 -7.48 -9.87 29.96
C ALA A 231 -8.76 -10.66 29.64
N VAL A 232 -8.73 -11.99 29.76
CA VAL A 232 -9.92 -12.84 29.61
C VAL A 232 -10.94 -12.63 30.73
N TRP A 233 -10.48 -12.31 31.96
CA TRP A 233 -11.36 -12.05 33.10
C TRP A 233 -11.96 -10.64 33.13
N SER A 234 -11.94 -9.89 32.02
CA SER A 234 -12.47 -8.52 31.90
C SER A 234 -11.77 -7.44 32.72
N ALA A 235 -10.53 -7.66 33.19
CA ALA A 235 -9.74 -6.54 33.67
C ALA A 235 -9.37 -5.68 32.46
N GLU A 236 -10.06 -4.54 32.27
CA GLU A 236 -9.62 -3.50 31.34
C GLU A 236 -8.10 -3.32 31.51
N ALA A 237 -7.37 -3.36 30.38
CA ALA A 237 -5.93 -3.21 30.40
C ALA A 237 -5.58 -1.94 31.19
N LYS A 238 -4.74 -2.08 32.23
CA LYS A 238 -4.36 -0.97 33.10
C LYS A 238 -3.53 0.05 32.32
N GLY A 239 -4.21 1.04 31.75
CA GLY A 239 -3.60 2.24 31.16
C GLY A 239 -3.37 2.18 29.65
N ASP A 240 -3.24 3.37 29.06
CA ASP A 240 -2.88 3.57 27.66
C ASP A 240 -1.46 3.06 27.36
N PHE A 241 -1.32 2.26 26.30
CA PHE A 241 -0.04 1.65 25.91
C PHE A 241 1.04 2.71 25.64
N ALA A 242 0.68 3.83 24.98
CA ALA A 242 1.63 4.92 24.74
C ALA A 242 2.10 5.57 26.05
N GLY A 243 1.17 5.80 27.00
CA GLY A 243 1.49 6.28 28.34
C GLY A 243 2.44 5.35 29.10
N ILE A 244 2.24 4.03 29.01
CA ILE A 244 3.12 3.03 29.62
C ILE A 244 4.52 3.12 29.01
N VAL A 245 4.65 3.07 27.69
CA VAL A 245 5.95 3.19 26.99
C VAL A 245 6.67 4.47 27.42
N ARG A 246 5.96 5.60 27.47
CA ARG A 246 6.51 6.89 27.87
C ARG A 246 7.04 6.89 29.31
N SER A 247 6.39 6.15 30.23
CA SER A 247 6.87 6.00 31.60
C SER A 247 8.24 5.31 31.68
N PHE A 248 8.46 4.26 30.89
CA PHE A 248 9.75 3.57 30.80
C PHE A 248 10.82 4.45 30.14
N GLN A 249 10.48 5.17 29.08
CA GLN A 249 11.38 6.13 28.44
C GLN A 249 11.82 7.23 29.41
N ASN A 250 10.89 7.78 30.19
CA ASN A 250 11.19 8.80 31.20
C ASN A 250 12.19 8.29 32.26
N LEU A 251 12.04 7.04 32.71
CA LEU A 251 12.98 6.40 33.64
C LEU A 251 14.38 6.26 33.05
N LYS A 252 14.50 5.90 31.77
CA LYS A 252 15.80 5.86 31.07
C LYS A 252 16.39 7.26 30.90
N MET A 253 15.59 8.23 30.49
CA MET A 253 16.03 9.62 30.28
C MET A 253 16.62 10.27 31.54
N GLN A 254 16.14 9.92 32.75
CA GLN A 254 16.71 10.40 34.01
C GLN A 254 18.19 10.01 34.17
N GLN A 255 18.63 8.92 33.55
CA GLN A 255 20.03 8.46 33.60
C GLN A 255 20.96 9.33 32.73
N PHE A 256 20.40 10.16 31.84
CA PHE A 256 21.15 10.97 30.88
C PHE A 256 21.44 12.40 31.35
N GLY A 257 21.24 12.69 32.64
CA GLY A 257 21.27 14.06 33.21
C GLY A 257 22.43 14.95 32.74
N GLN A 258 23.67 14.44 32.76
CA GLN A 258 24.86 15.22 32.35
C GLN A 258 24.92 15.51 30.84
N ALA A 259 24.22 14.74 30.01
CA ALA A 259 24.17 14.92 28.56
C ALA A 259 23.04 15.85 28.11
N LEU A 260 22.02 16.11 28.96
CA LEU A 260 20.83 16.88 28.61
C LEU A 260 21.12 18.25 27.95
N PRO A 261 22.06 19.09 28.44
CA PRO A 261 22.35 20.37 27.79
C PRO A 261 22.91 20.21 26.37
N LEU A 262 23.73 19.17 26.13
CA LEU A 262 24.27 18.88 24.80
C LEU A 262 23.18 18.35 23.87
N LEU A 263 22.32 17.46 24.36
CA LEU A 263 21.19 16.93 23.61
C LEU A 263 20.21 18.05 23.22
N ALA A 264 19.90 18.96 24.16
CA ALA A 264 19.08 20.12 23.90
C ALA A 264 19.70 21.03 22.83
N TYR A 265 21.00 21.29 22.90
CA TYR A 265 21.70 22.06 21.86
C TYR A 265 21.58 21.39 20.49
N VAL A 266 21.80 20.08 20.38
CA VAL A 266 21.70 19.36 19.11
C VAL A 266 20.26 19.37 18.58
N GLN A 267 19.27 19.10 19.44
CA GLN A 267 17.85 19.04 19.06
C GLN A 267 17.28 20.41 18.65
N GLN A 268 17.75 21.49 19.26
CA GLN A 268 17.22 22.85 19.05
C GLN A 268 18.11 23.67 18.12
N GLY A 269 19.41 23.73 18.37
CA GLY A 269 20.35 24.55 17.61
C GLY A 269 20.64 24.02 16.19
N LEU A 270 20.43 22.73 15.93
CA LEU A 270 20.65 22.12 14.61
C LEU A 270 19.35 21.74 13.89
N ARG A 271 18.23 22.40 14.20
CA ARG A 271 16.99 22.23 13.43
C ARG A 271 17.16 22.73 11.99
N ARG A 272 16.48 22.09 11.05
CA ARG A 272 16.54 22.37 9.61
C ARG A 272 16.10 23.79 9.25
N THR A 273 15.30 24.45 10.09
CA THR A 273 14.68 25.76 9.83
C THR A 273 15.32 26.91 10.61
N ILE A 274 16.31 26.64 11.47
CA ILE A 274 16.95 27.66 12.30
C ILE A 274 18.21 28.20 11.60
N PRO A 275 18.35 29.53 11.48
CA PRO A 275 19.56 30.17 10.96
C PRO A 275 20.82 29.80 11.75
N LYS A 276 21.89 29.46 11.03
CA LYS A 276 23.16 29.01 11.61
C LYS A 276 24.28 30.01 11.36
N LYS A 277 25.18 30.17 12.32
CA LYS A 277 26.41 30.96 12.21
C LYS A 277 27.58 30.07 11.78
N PHE A 278 28.66 30.66 11.30
CA PHE A 278 29.89 29.93 10.98
C PHE A 278 30.43 29.12 12.17
N SER A 279 30.36 29.68 13.38
CA SER A 279 30.79 29.02 14.62
C SER A 279 29.99 27.75 14.94
N ASP A 280 28.74 27.67 14.50
CA ASP A 280 27.86 26.53 14.79
C ASP A 280 28.27 25.26 14.03
N LYS A 281 29.03 25.41 12.93
CA LYS A 281 29.50 24.27 12.12
C LYS A 281 30.41 23.35 12.92
N GLU A 282 31.51 23.88 13.45
CA GLU A 282 32.45 23.09 14.24
C GLU A 282 31.88 22.73 15.62
N GLN A 283 31.22 23.69 16.28
CA GLN A 283 30.65 23.48 17.61
C GLN A 283 29.53 22.43 17.60
N GLY A 284 28.69 22.43 16.57
CA GLY A 284 27.61 21.46 16.41
C GLY A 284 28.12 20.03 16.29
N LEU A 285 29.08 19.80 15.39
CA LEU A 285 29.67 18.47 15.23
C LEU A 285 30.39 18.00 16.51
N LYS A 286 31.11 18.91 17.18
CA LYS A 286 31.77 18.63 18.46
C LYS A 286 30.76 18.24 19.54
N ASN A 287 29.62 18.94 19.62
CA ASN A 287 28.56 18.65 20.59
C ASN A 287 27.89 17.30 20.31
N ILE A 288 27.58 16.99 19.05
CA ILE A 288 27.03 15.69 18.65
C ILE A 288 27.96 14.56 19.08
N ARG A 289 29.25 14.64 18.72
CA ARG A 289 30.23 13.59 19.03
C ARG A 289 30.49 13.46 20.52
N LYS A 290 30.52 14.58 21.26
CA LYS A 290 30.67 14.57 22.72
C LYS A 290 29.48 13.90 23.39
N ALA A 291 28.26 14.24 22.99
CA ALA A 291 27.04 13.62 23.51
C ALA A 291 26.98 12.11 23.18
N ARG A 292 27.29 11.71 21.94
CA ARG A 292 27.37 10.30 21.53
C ARG A 292 28.35 9.51 22.40
N LYS A 293 29.54 10.06 22.66
CA LYS A 293 30.55 9.43 23.54
C LYS A 293 30.09 9.32 25.00
N MET A 294 29.36 10.31 25.50
CA MET A 294 28.82 10.30 26.87
C MET A 294 27.73 9.23 27.01
N LEU A 295 26.76 9.21 26.08
CA LEU A 295 25.65 8.25 26.11
C LEU A 295 26.10 6.82 25.81
N GLY A 296 27.07 6.60 24.92
CA GLY A 296 27.54 5.25 24.61
C GLY A 296 28.11 4.48 25.81
N LYS A 297 28.46 5.16 26.92
CA LYS A 297 28.84 4.50 28.19
C LYS A 297 27.64 4.07 29.03
N LEU A 298 26.51 4.75 28.87
CA LEU A 298 25.26 4.55 29.62
C LEU A 298 24.24 3.72 28.83
N ASP A 299 24.44 3.56 27.53
CA ASP A 299 23.56 2.89 26.58
C ASP A 299 24.32 1.78 25.82
N PRO A 300 24.66 0.65 26.47
CA PRO A 300 25.45 -0.42 25.85
C PRO A 300 24.72 -1.13 24.69
N CYS A 301 23.39 -1.01 24.65
CA CYS A 301 22.55 -1.56 23.58
C CYS A 301 22.44 -0.62 22.36
N ALA A 302 23.07 0.56 22.40
CA ALA A 302 23.05 1.54 21.32
C ALA A 302 21.62 1.97 20.91
N THR A 303 20.72 2.09 21.88
CA THR A 303 19.31 2.48 21.69
C THR A 303 19.14 3.93 21.22
N THR A 304 20.17 4.75 21.38
CA THR A 304 20.21 6.18 21.00
C THR A 304 21.04 6.48 19.76
N ASP A 305 21.72 5.49 19.16
CA ASP A 305 22.65 5.71 18.05
C ASP A 305 21.97 6.28 16.80
N CYS A 306 20.76 5.81 16.47
CA CYS A 306 20.00 6.29 15.31
C CYS A 306 19.70 7.79 15.38
N TRP A 307 19.43 8.32 16.59
CA TRP A 307 19.21 9.74 16.82
C TRP A 307 20.47 10.56 16.52
N PHE A 308 21.64 10.07 16.95
CA PHE A 308 22.90 10.73 16.63
C PHE A 308 23.25 10.62 15.14
N ASP A 309 22.95 9.49 14.50
CA ASP A 309 23.17 9.31 13.07
C ASP A 309 22.29 10.26 12.25
N LEU A 310 21.02 10.45 12.65
CA LEU A 310 20.14 11.46 12.04
C LEU A 310 20.75 12.86 12.14
N HIS A 311 21.20 13.27 13.32
CA HIS A 311 21.77 14.61 13.51
C HIS A 311 23.12 14.80 12.83
N GLU A 312 23.96 13.77 12.71
CA GLU A 312 25.16 13.82 11.86
C GLU A 312 24.80 13.88 10.37
N GLY A 313 23.74 13.17 9.95
CA GLY A 313 23.18 13.27 8.60
C GLY A 313 22.75 14.70 8.27
N ARG A 314 21.89 15.29 9.11
CA ARG A 314 21.45 16.69 9.00
C ARG A 314 22.63 17.66 9.00
N TRP A 315 23.60 17.47 9.89
CA TRP A 315 24.80 18.32 9.93
C TRP A 315 25.57 18.28 8.60
N ASN A 316 25.71 17.10 7.98
CA ASN A 316 26.36 16.97 6.67
C ASN A 316 25.54 17.64 5.56
N VAL A 317 24.20 17.58 5.61
CA VAL A 317 23.34 18.36 4.70
C VAL A 317 23.57 19.87 4.90
N PHE A 318 23.64 20.36 6.13
CA PHE A 318 23.90 21.78 6.38
C PHE A 318 25.29 22.21 5.91
N ALA A 319 26.24 21.27 5.82
CA ALA A 319 27.64 21.51 5.46
C ALA A 319 27.94 21.36 3.96
N GLY A 320 26.97 20.93 3.13
CA GLY A 320 27.17 20.75 1.69
C GLY A 320 27.55 19.32 1.26
N ASN A 321 27.55 18.36 2.18
CA ASN A 321 28.11 17.02 1.96
C ASN A 321 27.02 15.95 1.79
N LEU A 322 26.31 15.93 0.65
CA LEU A 322 25.16 15.04 0.48
C LEU A 322 25.51 13.54 0.48
N ASP A 323 26.62 13.13 -0.14
CA ASP A 323 27.03 11.72 -0.12
C ASP A 323 27.22 11.22 1.31
N ARG A 324 27.96 11.99 2.11
CA ARG A 324 28.19 11.66 3.52
C ARG A 324 26.92 11.74 4.35
N ALA A 325 26.05 12.71 4.07
CA ALA A 325 24.74 12.79 4.71
C ALA A 325 23.92 11.52 4.44
N CYS A 326 23.87 11.07 3.17
CA CYS A 326 23.13 9.89 2.77
C CYS A 326 23.61 8.62 3.51
N GLU A 327 24.91 8.46 3.71
CA GLU A 327 25.46 7.36 4.53
C GLU A 327 24.97 7.37 5.98
N TYR A 328 24.86 8.54 6.60
CA TYR A 328 24.32 8.68 7.95
C TYR A 328 22.80 8.48 7.99
N TYR A 329 22.06 8.97 6.98
CA TYR A 329 20.63 8.71 6.86
C TYR A 329 20.32 7.22 6.72
N LYS A 330 21.15 6.44 6.00
CA LYS A 330 21.02 4.97 5.95
C LYS A 330 21.13 4.34 7.34
N LYS A 331 22.14 4.74 8.13
CA LYS A 331 22.33 4.22 9.49
C LYS A 331 21.19 4.62 10.43
N ALA A 332 20.77 5.88 10.35
CA ALA A 332 19.63 6.38 11.10
C ALA A 332 18.36 5.59 10.77
N PHE A 333 18.08 5.40 9.47
CA PHE A 333 16.96 4.61 8.99
C PHE A 333 17.01 3.18 9.55
N ASP A 334 18.13 2.46 9.36
CA ASP A 334 18.30 1.08 9.81
C ASP A 334 18.08 0.95 11.34
N GLY A 335 18.56 1.91 12.12
CA GLY A 335 18.40 1.91 13.59
C GLY A 335 17.02 2.37 14.09
N SER A 336 16.22 3.02 13.25
CA SER A 336 14.89 3.54 13.57
C SER A 336 13.73 2.60 13.21
N LEU A 337 13.97 1.61 12.33
CA LEU A 337 12.97 0.59 11.99
C LEU A 337 12.52 -0.17 13.25
N TYR A 338 11.20 -0.32 13.43
CA TYR A 338 10.60 -0.95 14.62
C TYR A 338 11.05 -0.28 15.94
N ARG A 339 11.25 1.05 15.92
CA ARG A 339 11.69 1.83 17.10
C ARG A 339 11.07 3.21 17.17
N SER A 340 11.23 4.04 16.15
CA SER A 340 11.13 5.50 16.31
C SER A 340 9.72 6.09 16.17
N GLY A 341 8.67 5.28 16.00
CA GLY A 341 7.28 5.74 15.89
C GLY A 341 7.11 6.82 14.82
N ASP A 342 6.32 7.86 15.14
CA ASP A 342 6.02 8.98 14.22
C ASP A 342 7.28 9.66 13.65
N ASN A 343 8.40 9.66 14.39
CA ASN A 343 9.66 10.26 13.91
C ASN A 343 10.23 9.55 12.68
N LEU A 344 9.90 8.27 12.46
CA LEU A 344 10.36 7.51 11.30
C LEU A 344 9.79 8.08 9.99
N LYS A 345 8.55 8.61 10.00
CA LYS A 345 7.93 9.24 8.84
C LYS A 345 8.73 10.46 8.37
N GLU A 346 9.09 11.34 9.30
CA GLU A 346 9.94 12.50 8.99
C GLU A 346 11.34 12.10 8.52
N LEU A 347 11.94 11.09 9.17
CA LEU A 347 13.24 10.56 8.78
C LEU A 347 13.22 9.99 7.35
N ILE A 348 12.17 9.27 6.98
CA ILE A 348 11.98 8.74 5.62
C ILE A 348 11.89 9.89 4.62
N ALA A 349 11.08 10.91 4.90
CA ALA A 349 10.93 12.08 4.03
C ALA A 349 12.28 12.83 3.84
N GLU A 350 13.03 13.06 4.91
CA GLU A 350 14.38 13.64 4.83
C GLU A 350 15.35 12.77 4.01
N SER A 351 15.32 11.46 4.26
CA SER A 351 16.19 10.50 3.56
C SER A 351 15.88 10.43 2.07
N MET A 352 14.60 10.48 1.69
CA MET A 352 14.15 10.46 0.30
C MET A 352 14.69 11.66 -0.48
N VAL A 353 14.52 12.88 0.04
CA VAL A 353 15.01 14.07 -0.67
C VAL A 353 16.54 14.12 -0.74
N VAL A 354 17.25 13.65 0.30
CA VAL A 354 18.72 13.58 0.29
C VAL A 354 19.22 12.56 -0.74
N ALA A 355 18.69 11.33 -0.70
CA ALA A 355 19.09 10.26 -1.60
C ALA A 355 18.73 10.57 -3.07
N ALA A 356 17.62 11.25 -3.32
CA ALA A 356 17.21 11.71 -4.66
C ALA A 356 18.06 12.89 -5.18
N SER A 357 18.66 13.68 -4.28
CA SER A 357 19.42 14.89 -4.63
C SER A 357 20.91 14.67 -4.86
N LEU A 358 21.41 13.44 -4.68
CA LEU A 358 22.77 13.07 -5.07
C LEU A 358 23.00 13.27 -6.58
N THR A 359 24.26 13.45 -6.99
CA THR A 359 24.64 13.53 -8.42
C THR A 359 24.15 12.29 -9.19
N ARG A 360 24.19 11.12 -8.53
CA ARG A 360 23.53 9.90 -8.97
C ARG A 360 22.58 9.46 -7.85
N PRO A 361 21.25 9.52 -8.06
CA PRO A 361 20.30 9.13 -7.03
C PRO A 361 20.54 7.70 -6.52
N ASP A 362 20.51 7.51 -5.20
CA ASP A 362 20.66 6.20 -4.60
C ASP A 362 19.34 5.41 -4.68
N LYS A 363 19.08 4.83 -5.86
CA LYS A 363 17.86 4.06 -6.13
C LYS A 363 17.69 2.85 -5.19
N VAL A 364 18.78 2.29 -4.67
CA VAL A 364 18.72 1.16 -3.73
C VAL A 364 18.16 1.62 -2.39
N PHE A 365 18.66 2.75 -1.87
CA PHE A 365 18.13 3.29 -0.62
C PHE A 365 16.72 3.84 -0.78
N LEU A 366 16.42 4.54 -1.87
CA LEU A 366 15.06 5.03 -2.18
C LEU A 366 14.02 3.90 -2.23
N LYS A 367 14.38 2.76 -2.82
CA LYS A 367 13.55 1.55 -2.81
C LYS A 367 13.24 1.09 -1.38
N ARG A 368 14.25 0.99 -0.51
CA ARG A 368 14.06 0.58 0.91
C ARG A 368 13.15 1.56 1.66
N LEU A 369 13.35 2.85 1.45
CA LEU A 369 12.52 3.92 2.03
C LEU A 369 11.05 3.81 1.60
N LYS A 370 10.81 3.65 0.29
CA LYS A 370 9.45 3.48 -0.26
C LYS A 370 8.79 2.20 0.25
N ASN A 371 9.52 1.09 0.30
CA ASN A 371 9.03 -0.18 0.82
C ASN A 371 8.53 -0.07 2.27
N VAL A 372 9.32 0.56 3.15
CA VAL A 372 8.93 0.77 4.55
C VAL A 372 7.80 1.79 4.67
N ALA A 373 7.78 2.84 3.83
CA ALA A 373 6.67 3.79 3.79
C ALA A 373 5.34 3.10 3.44
N ILE A 374 5.35 2.15 2.49
CA ILE A 374 4.17 1.33 2.16
C ILE A 374 3.81 0.40 3.32
N THR A 375 4.80 -0.28 3.91
CA THR A 375 4.58 -1.23 5.02
C THR A 375 3.94 -0.56 6.24
N LEU A 376 4.25 0.71 6.50
CA LEU A 376 3.73 1.47 7.65
C LEU A 376 2.58 2.42 7.29
N ASP A 377 1.98 2.28 6.10
CA ASP A 377 0.86 3.10 5.62
C ASP A 377 1.15 4.62 5.61
N TYR A 378 2.40 4.98 5.33
CA TYR A 378 2.81 6.37 5.09
C TYR A 378 2.65 6.78 3.62
N ASP A 379 2.60 5.81 2.70
CA ASP A 379 2.52 5.98 1.25
C ASP A 379 1.91 4.73 0.59
N ILE A 380 1.54 4.82 -0.68
CA ILE A 380 1.03 3.69 -1.48
C ILE A 380 2.03 3.23 -2.56
N SER A 381 1.78 2.06 -3.15
CA SER A 381 2.54 1.58 -4.30
C SER A 381 2.31 2.48 -5.52
N SER A 382 3.41 2.98 -6.08
CA SER A 382 3.38 3.75 -7.33
C SER A 382 3.48 2.87 -8.58
N VAL A 383 3.75 1.58 -8.42
CA VAL A 383 3.92 0.62 -9.52
C VAL A 383 2.79 -0.40 -9.45
N ALA A 384 1.99 -0.51 -10.52
CA ALA A 384 0.95 -1.50 -10.65
C ALA A 384 1.57 -2.89 -10.94
N SER A 385 1.99 -3.58 -9.89
CA SER A 385 2.37 -4.99 -9.96
C SER A 385 2.15 -5.64 -8.60
N ASP A 386 1.12 -6.47 -8.53
CA ASP A 386 0.83 -7.31 -7.37
C ASP A 386 1.83 -8.46 -7.22
N SER A 387 2.56 -8.76 -8.30
CA SER A 387 3.58 -9.82 -8.31
C SER A 387 4.99 -9.27 -8.04
N MET A 388 5.74 -9.99 -7.21
CA MET A 388 7.18 -9.73 -7.03
C MET A 388 7.93 -10.10 -8.32
N SER A 389 8.69 -9.16 -8.87
CA SER A 389 9.64 -9.50 -9.92
C SER A 389 10.74 -10.39 -9.34
N LYS A 390 11.21 -11.38 -10.13
CA LYS A 390 12.33 -12.26 -9.72
C LYS A 390 13.62 -11.49 -9.38
N LYS A 391 13.76 -10.24 -9.83
CA LYS A 391 14.98 -9.43 -9.67
C LYS A 391 14.89 -8.47 -8.49
N ASN A 392 13.69 -8.16 -7.98
CA ASN A 392 13.44 -7.26 -6.86
C ASN A 392 14.26 -5.95 -6.98
N VAL A 393 14.05 -5.22 -8.06
CA VAL A 393 14.80 -4.02 -8.46
C VAL A 393 14.05 -2.74 -8.08
N ALA A 394 14.73 -1.58 -8.12
CA ALA A 394 14.12 -0.31 -7.74
C ALA A 394 12.86 0.04 -8.56
N SER A 395 12.84 -0.29 -9.86
CA SER A 395 11.70 -0.07 -10.75
C SER A 395 10.44 -0.86 -10.36
N ASP A 396 10.55 -1.83 -9.44
CA ASP A 396 9.40 -2.57 -8.91
C ASP A 396 8.68 -1.81 -7.78
N PHE A 397 9.22 -0.67 -7.33
CA PHE A 397 8.73 0.11 -6.18
C PHE A 397 8.59 1.60 -6.48
N ILE A 398 9.50 2.15 -7.28
CA ILE A 398 9.58 3.60 -7.53
C ILE A 398 9.53 3.87 -9.03
N GLU A 399 8.76 4.89 -9.40
CA GLU A 399 8.74 5.44 -10.75
C GLU A 399 9.78 6.57 -10.87
N ASP A 400 10.43 6.73 -12.03
CA ASP A 400 11.51 7.72 -12.19
C ASP A 400 11.05 9.17 -11.94
N TRP A 401 9.75 9.48 -12.15
CA TRP A 401 9.20 10.79 -11.86
C TRP A 401 9.13 11.10 -10.36
N GLU A 402 9.01 10.09 -9.48
CA GLU A 402 9.02 10.28 -8.03
C GLU A 402 10.38 10.76 -7.55
N ILE A 403 11.47 10.25 -8.14
CA ILE A 403 12.84 10.71 -7.83
C ILE A 403 12.97 12.20 -8.17
N GLY A 404 12.45 12.62 -9.32
CA GLY A 404 12.39 14.03 -9.70
C GLY A 404 11.57 14.87 -8.72
N LEU A 405 10.42 14.33 -8.26
CA LEU A 405 9.55 14.98 -7.28
C LEU A 405 10.22 15.15 -5.91
N TRP A 406 10.87 14.11 -5.37
CA TRP A 406 11.61 14.18 -4.11
C TRP A 406 12.77 15.16 -4.19
N LYS A 407 13.54 15.11 -5.28
CA LYS A 407 14.63 16.07 -5.52
C LYS A 407 14.11 17.51 -5.56
N ALA A 408 12.95 17.74 -6.18
CA ALA A 408 12.34 19.07 -6.24
C ALA A 408 11.92 19.61 -4.86
N HIS A 409 11.69 18.75 -3.88
CA HIS A 409 11.28 19.13 -2.52
C HIS A 409 12.44 19.27 -1.53
N PHE A 410 13.68 19.05 -1.96
CA PHE A 410 14.85 19.13 -1.08
C PHE A 410 14.94 20.47 -0.33
N ILE A 411 14.72 21.60 -1.01
CA ILE A 411 14.82 22.93 -0.39
C ILE A 411 13.62 23.20 0.55
N THR A 412 12.46 22.57 0.31
CA THR A 412 11.32 22.64 1.22
C THR A 412 11.62 21.93 2.54
N ILE A 413 12.29 20.77 2.47
CA ILE A 413 12.69 19.97 3.65
C ILE A 413 13.93 20.54 4.34
N PHE A 414 14.89 21.08 3.57
CA PHE A 414 16.12 21.74 4.03
C PHE A 414 16.20 23.18 3.49
N PRO A 415 15.49 24.12 4.12
CA PRO A 415 15.51 25.53 3.69
C PRO A 415 16.91 26.12 3.70
N LYS A 416 17.18 27.03 2.76
CA LYS A 416 18.49 27.67 2.59
C LYS A 416 18.93 28.40 3.86
N GLU A 417 17.98 29.02 4.55
CA GLU A 417 18.19 29.77 5.79
C GLU A 417 18.74 28.87 6.90
N GLY A 418 18.42 27.57 6.85
CA GLY A 418 18.91 26.58 7.81
C GLY A 418 20.24 25.92 7.44
N LEU A 419 20.87 26.27 6.33
CA LEU A 419 22.19 25.75 5.97
C LEU A 419 23.31 26.53 6.69
N PHE A 420 24.53 25.97 6.75
CA PHE A 420 25.67 26.76 7.21
C PHE A 420 26.02 27.84 6.16
N PRO A 421 26.43 29.04 6.59
CA PRO A 421 26.79 30.11 5.67
C PRO A 421 27.80 29.67 4.60
N GLY A 422 27.53 30.03 3.34
CA GLY A 422 28.35 29.63 2.17
C GLY A 422 27.99 28.27 1.56
N THR A 423 27.06 27.51 2.14
CA THR A 423 26.58 26.25 1.57
C THR A 423 25.50 26.50 0.53
N ASN A 424 25.61 25.86 -0.63
CA ASN A 424 24.59 25.91 -1.68
C ASN A 424 24.53 24.58 -2.45
N TYR A 425 23.39 24.30 -3.07
CA TYR A 425 23.11 23.10 -3.85
C TYR A 425 22.65 23.49 -5.26
N PRO A 426 23.57 23.89 -6.16
CA PRO A 426 23.21 24.41 -7.48
C PRO A 426 22.45 23.39 -8.34
N ASP A 427 22.77 22.09 -8.20
CA ASP A 427 22.17 21.00 -8.97
C ASP A 427 20.79 20.57 -8.46
N VAL A 428 20.29 21.21 -7.41
CA VAL A 428 18.99 20.94 -6.79
C VAL A 428 18.05 22.09 -7.11
N THR A 429 17.77 22.27 -8.40
CA THR A 429 16.76 23.24 -8.87
C THR A 429 15.37 22.59 -8.79
N PRO A 430 14.42 23.17 -8.03
CA PRO A 430 13.08 22.60 -7.90
C PRO A 430 12.31 22.69 -9.21
N ARG A 431 11.81 21.54 -9.70
CA ARG A 431 10.80 21.46 -10.77
C ARG A 431 9.42 21.34 -10.13
N LEU A 432 8.92 22.44 -9.60
CA LEU A 432 7.63 22.50 -8.92
C LEU A 432 6.63 23.31 -9.75
N GLY A 433 5.38 22.84 -9.78
CA GLY A 433 4.29 23.49 -10.51
C GLY A 433 4.21 23.12 -12.00
N PRO A 434 3.26 23.74 -12.71
CA PRO A 434 3.01 23.45 -14.11
C PRO A 434 4.19 23.87 -15.00
N LEU A 435 4.31 23.22 -16.15
CA LEU A 435 5.20 23.66 -17.22
C LEU A 435 4.58 24.88 -17.90
N VAL A 436 5.03 26.07 -17.55
CA VAL A 436 4.56 27.33 -18.16
C VAL A 436 5.40 27.71 -19.36
N ILE A 437 4.73 28.19 -20.41
CA ILE A 437 5.32 28.72 -21.64
C ILE A 437 4.61 30.03 -21.96
N MET A 438 5.37 31.13 -22.00
CA MET A 438 4.84 32.47 -22.20
C MET A 438 4.60 32.80 -23.68
N ASP A 439 5.46 32.28 -24.56
CA ASP A 439 5.37 32.50 -26.01
C ASP A 439 5.69 31.21 -26.78
N PHE A 440 4.63 30.55 -27.25
CA PHE A 440 4.71 29.31 -28.02
C PHE A 440 5.44 29.48 -29.36
N ASP A 441 5.46 30.69 -29.93
CA ASP A 441 6.05 30.94 -31.25
C ASP A 441 7.58 31.05 -31.20
N THR A 442 8.19 31.13 -30.02
CA THR A 442 9.65 31.12 -29.86
C THR A 442 10.28 29.81 -30.32
N ILE A 443 9.55 28.70 -30.25
CA ILE A 443 10.02 27.38 -30.62
C ILE A 443 9.68 27.11 -32.08
N LYS A 444 10.70 27.17 -32.95
CA LYS A 444 10.54 26.92 -34.39
C LYS A 444 10.84 25.46 -34.75
N PRO A 445 10.06 24.85 -35.67
CA PRO A 445 10.31 23.49 -36.14
C PRO A 445 11.60 23.38 -36.96
N ASP A 446 12.33 22.29 -36.75
CA ASP A 446 13.53 21.93 -37.52
C ASP A 446 13.19 20.84 -38.54
N TYR A 447 12.78 21.28 -39.73
CA TYR A 447 12.42 20.39 -40.84
C TYR A 447 13.62 19.65 -41.47
N ARG A 448 14.87 20.04 -41.14
CA ARG A 448 16.07 19.33 -41.62
C ARG A 448 16.35 18.10 -40.78
N ASN A 449 16.01 18.15 -39.49
CA ASN A 449 16.16 17.07 -38.53
C ASN A 449 14.80 16.76 -37.89
N PRO A 450 13.85 16.13 -38.62
CA PRO A 450 12.46 15.98 -38.17
C PRO A 450 12.30 15.27 -36.81
N ASP A 451 13.23 14.38 -36.42
CA ASP A 451 13.22 13.68 -35.12
C ASP A 451 13.97 14.39 -34.00
N ARG A 452 14.37 15.66 -34.22
CA ARG A 452 15.10 16.43 -33.22
C ARG A 452 14.33 16.50 -31.90
N ARG A 453 15.05 16.28 -30.80
CA ARG A 453 14.58 16.56 -29.45
C ARG A 453 14.84 18.03 -29.08
N ILE A 454 13.83 18.70 -28.56
CA ILE A 454 13.84 20.10 -28.15
C ILE A 454 13.55 20.22 -26.65
N LYS A 455 14.02 21.30 -26.04
CA LYS A 455 13.72 21.62 -24.64
C LYS A 455 12.65 22.71 -24.62
N VAL A 456 11.62 22.48 -23.81
CA VAL A 456 10.42 23.31 -23.75
C VAL A 456 10.14 23.70 -22.30
N GLY A 457 9.77 24.96 -22.07
CA GLY A 457 9.29 25.48 -20.78
C GLY A 457 10.17 26.60 -20.19
N ASP A 458 9.51 27.59 -19.59
CA ASP A 458 10.13 28.75 -18.94
C ASP A 458 10.37 28.55 -17.44
N THR A 459 9.45 27.84 -16.78
CA THR A 459 9.53 27.52 -15.33
C THR A 459 10.54 26.42 -15.05
N TRP A 460 10.53 25.38 -15.88
CA TRP A 460 11.52 24.32 -15.95
C TRP A 460 11.50 23.74 -17.36
N GLN A 461 12.54 23.02 -17.76
CA GLN A 461 12.62 22.47 -19.12
C GLN A 461 12.29 20.98 -19.15
N LYS A 462 11.39 20.60 -20.06
CA LYS A 462 11.09 19.22 -20.46
C LYS A 462 11.65 18.96 -21.85
N THR A 463 12.14 17.75 -22.10
CA THR A 463 12.62 17.34 -23.43
C THR A 463 11.51 16.63 -24.20
N TYR A 464 11.28 17.07 -25.44
CA TYR A 464 10.28 16.52 -26.35
C TYR A 464 10.89 16.17 -27.70
N PRO A 465 10.52 15.05 -28.35
CA PRO A 465 10.55 14.99 -29.81
C PRO A 465 9.71 16.15 -30.35
N GLN A 466 10.22 16.90 -31.34
CA GLN A 466 9.50 18.09 -31.80
C GLN A 466 8.09 17.77 -32.35
N ILE A 467 7.89 16.59 -32.97
CA ILE A 467 6.56 16.18 -33.44
C ILE A 467 5.55 16.05 -32.29
N VAL A 468 5.98 15.54 -31.12
CA VAL A 468 5.12 15.42 -29.94
C VAL A 468 4.81 16.81 -29.38
N TRP A 469 5.80 17.70 -29.34
CA TRP A 469 5.60 19.07 -28.89
C TRP A 469 4.60 19.83 -29.77
N PHE A 470 4.79 19.82 -31.09
CA PHE A 470 3.89 20.50 -32.01
C PHE A 470 2.51 19.86 -32.08
N ALA A 471 2.38 18.58 -31.74
CA ALA A 471 1.09 17.94 -31.51
C ALA A 471 0.42 18.42 -30.20
N GLU A 472 1.17 18.57 -29.10
CA GLU A 472 0.67 19.06 -27.81
C GLU A 472 0.10 20.49 -27.89
N ILE A 473 0.64 21.32 -28.79
CA ILE A 473 0.13 22.68 -29.04
C ILE A 473 -0.69 22.80 -30.33
N GLU A 474 -1.14 21.67 -30.86
CA GLU A 474 -2.12 21.58 -31.96
C GLU A 474 -1.72 22.32 -33.26
N LYS A 475 -0.41 22.36 -33.56
CA LYS A 475 0.12 22.94 -34.82
C LYS A 475 0.08 21.90 -35.94
N THR A 476 -1.12 21.58 -36.41
CA THR A 476 -1.39 20.52 -37.40
C THR A 476 -0.57 20.69 -38.69
N ASP A 477 -0.43 21.91 -39.20
CA ASP A 477 0.37 22.24 -40.39
C ASP A 477 1.87 21.91 -40.21
N VAL A 478 2.39 22.17 -39.01
CA VAL A 478 3.78 21.85 -38.65
C VAL A 478 3.96 20.35 -38.53
N VAL A 479 3.02 19.65 -37.88
CA VAL A 479 3.05 18.19 -37.73
C VAL A 479 2.98 17.50 -39.09
N GLU A 480 2.06 17.90 -39.96
CA GLU A 480 1.96 17.40 -41.35
C GLU A 480 3.29 17.54 -42.10
N LYS A 481 3.90 18.73 -42.01
CA LYS A 481 5.18 18.99 -42.68
C LYS A 481 6.34 18.21 -42.08
N LEU A 482 6.34 17.96 -40.76
CA LEU A 482 7.34 17.10 -40.11
C LEU A 482 7.19 15.64 -40.57
N ILE A 483 5.96 15.14 -40.67
CA ILE A 483 5.66 13.80 -41.20
C ILE A 483 6.13 13.69 -42.65
N ALA A 484 5.82 14.68 -43.50
CA ALA A 484 6.29 14.73 -44.89
C ALA A 484 7.83 14.77 -45.03
N LYS A 485 8.54 15.17 -43.96
CA LYS A 485 10.01 15.13 -43.88
C LYS A 485 10.57 13.86 -43.25
N GLY A 486 9.71 12.92 -42.86
CA GLY A 486 10.10 11.62 -42.31
C GLY A 486 10.19 11.57 -40.78
N ALA A 487 9.47 12.44 -40.07
CA ALA A 487 9.38 12.36 -38.61
C ALA A 487 8.78 11.03 -38.14
N ASP A 488 9.34 10.45 -37.08
CA ASP A 488 8.80 9.27 -36.42
C ASP A 488 7.55 9.63 -35.61
N VAL A 489 6.38 9.29 -36.18
CA VAL A 489 5.07 9.45 -35.53
C VAL A 489 4.91 8.61 -34.24
N ASN A 490 5.79 7.63 -34.03
CA ASN A 490 5.79 6.74 -32.87
C ASN A 490 6.80 7.17 -31.79
N ALA A 491 7.42 8.35 -31.92
CA ALA A 491 8.40 8.85 -30.96
C ALA A 491 7.78 9.13 -29.59
N PHE A 492 8.48 8.72 -28.53
CA PHE A 492 8.11 8.99 -27.15
C PHE A 492 8.86 10.20 -26.55
N SER A 493 8.13 11.02 -25.81
CA SER A 493 8.73 11.96 -24.84
C SER A 493 9.37 11.21 -23.67
N ASP A 494 10.13 11.91 -22.82
CA ASP A 494 10.65 11.35 -21.57
C ASP A 494 9.53 10.93 -20.59
N SER A 495 8.32 11.47 -20.77
CA SER A 495 7.12 11.13 -19.99
C SER A 495 6.19 10.13 -20.70
N LYS A 496 6.67 9.54 -21.81
CA LYS A 496 5.94 8.60 -22.67
C LYS A 496 4.73 9.21 -23.39
N ASP A 497 4.74 10.53 -23.62
CA ASP A 497 3.77 11.18 -24.50
C ASP A 497 4.09 10.84 -25.97
N THR A 498 3.06 10.73 -26.80
CA THR A 498 3.16 10.48 -28.26
C THR A 498 2.28 11.46 -29.02
N ALA A 499 2.57 11.69 -30.30
CA ALA A 499 1.81 12.64 -31.11
C ALA A 499 0.33 12.25 -31.21
N ILE A 500 0.02 10.96 -31.43
CA ILE A 500 -1.36 10.46 -31.49
C ILE A 500 -2.10 10.61 -30.15
N LEU A 501 -1.41 10.41 -29.02
CA LEU A 501 -2.02 10.63 -27.71
C LEU A 501 -2.37 12.11 -27.48
N MET A 502 -1.50 13.04 -27.87
CA MET A 502 -1.80 14.47 -27.75
C MET A 502 -2.99 14.87 -28.63
N ALA A 503 -3.09 14.30 -29.83
CA ALA A 503 -4.24 14.51 -30.71
C ALA A 503 -5.56 13.97 -30.13
N LEU A 504 -5.52 12.83 -29.44
CA LEU A 504 -6.68 12.28 -28.73
C LEU A 504 -7.07 13.16 -27.53
N GLU A 505 -6.09 13.69 -26.79
CA GLU A 505 -6.36 14.63 -25.68
C GLU A 505 -6.93 15.96 -26.18
N ALA A 506 -6.56 16.42 -27.37
CA ALA A 506 -7.13 17.62 -28.00
C ALA A 506 -8.64 17.48 -28.30
N ILE A 507 -9.14 16.25 -28.50
CA ILE A 507 -10.56 15.94 -28.73
C ILE A 507 -11.28 15.35 -27.50
N ASN A 508 -10.69 15.48 -26.31
CA ASN A 508 -11.26 14.95 -25.08
C ASN A 508 -12.47 15.79 -24.61
N ALA A 509 -13.67 15.22 -24.71
CA ALA A 509 -14.93 15.88 -24.35
C ALA A 509 -15.11 16.05 -22.83
N PHE A 510 -14.34 15.30 -22.03
CA PHE A 510 -14.34 15.35 -20.57
C PHE A 510 -13.18 16.19 -20.00
N SER A 511 -12.50 16.99 -20.83
CA SER A 511 -11.45 17.92 -20.43
C SER A 511 -11.85 19.36 -20.74
N SER A 512 -11.70 20.27 -19.75
CA SER A 512 -11.99 21.70 -19.93
C SER A 512 -11.07 22.37 -20.95
N ASP A 513 -9.84 21.88 -21.09
CA ASP A 513 -8.77 22.58 -21.82
C ASP A 513 -8.65 22.13 -23.29
N SER A 514 -9.44 21.14 -23.70
CA SER A 514 -9.40 20.61 -25.07
C SER A 514 -10.16 21.53 -26.06
N THR A 515 -9.68 21.59 -27.30
CA THR A 515 -10.27 22.41 -28.38
C THR A 515 -11.42 21.72 -29.13
N MET A 516 -11.48 20.39 -29.06
CA MET A 516 -12.34 19.53 -29.88
C MET A 516 -12.03 19.54 -31.39
N ASP A 517 -10.88 20.09 -31.81
CA ASP A 517 -10.41 19.99 -33.20
C ASP A 517 -9.83 18.60 -33.49
N ASP A 518 -10.48 17.86 -34.39
CA ASP A 518 -10.07 16.51 -34.78
C ASP A 518 -9.13 16.47 -36.00
N SER A 519 -8.72 17.62 -36.53
CA SER A 519 -7.85 17.71 -37.71
C SER A 519 -6.51 17.01 -37.48
N LEU A 520 -5.89 17.20 -36.32
CA LEU A 520 -4.63 16.56 -35.97
C LEU A 520 -4.80 15.05 -35.79
N TYR A 521 -5.90 14.60 -35.20
CA TYR A 521 -6.22 13.18 -35.05
C TYR A 521 -6.40 12.52 -36.43
N LYS A 522 -7.20 13.13 -37.30
CA LYS A 522 -7.45 12.66 -38.67
C LYS A 522 -6.16 12.54 -39.49
N LEU A 523 -5.21 13.45 -39.29
CA LEU A 523 -3.89 13.37 -39.91
C LEU A 523 -3.07 12.19 -39.39
N LEU A 524 -2.99 12.03 -38.07
CA LEU A 524 -2.11 11.05 -37.44
C LEU A 524 -2.64 9.62 -37.56
N VAL A 525 -3.96 9.42 -37.51
CA VAL A 525 -4.57 8.07 -37.57
C VAL A 525 -4.33 7.34 -38.89
N GLU A 526 -4.06 8.10 -39.98
CA GLU A 526 -3.68 7.55 -41.29
C GLU A 526 -2.21 7.10 -41.34
N CYS A 527 -1.41 7.44 -40.33
CA CYS A 527 -0.01 7.04 -40.26
C CYS A 527 0.15 5.64 -39.64
N PRO A 528 1.22 4.89 -40.00
CA PRO A 528 1.47 3.58 -39.41
C PRO A 528 1.94 3.70 -37.95
N HIS A 529 1.11 3.16 -37.03
CA HIS A 529 1.41 3.13 -35.61
C HIS A 529 1.88 1.76 -35.13
N LYS A 530 2.86 1.75 -34.23
CA LYS A 530 3.32 0.52 -33.58
C LYS A 530 2.35 0.13 -32.45
N PRO A 531 2.14 -1.16 -32.16
CA PRO A 531 1.36 -1.59 -30.99
C PRO A 531 1.83 -0.93 -29.69
N GLU A 532 3.15 -0.80 -29.49
CA GLU A 532 3.72 -0.14 -28.30
C GLU A 532 3.24 1.32 -28.16
N THR A 533 3.06 2.06 -29.25
CA THR A 533 2.60 3.45 -29.25
C THR A 533 1.14 3.58 -28.82
N LEU A 534 0.29 2.61 -29.19
CA LEU A 534 -1.13 2.57 -28.82
C LEU A 534 -1.36 2.01 -27.41
N ASN A 535 -0.44 1.17 -26.94
CA ASN A 535 -0.57 0.37 -25.72
C ASN A 535 0.39 0.78 -24.58
N THR A 536 1.04 1.94 -24.70
CA THR A 536 1.86 2.52 -23.62
C THR A 536 1.15 3.72 -23.04
N ARG A 537 0.97 3.71 -21.72
CA ARG A 537 0.47 4.87 -20.98
C ARG A 537 1.59 5.84 -20.58
N THR A 538 1.24 7.11 -20.38
CA THR A 538 2.18 8.13 -19.87
C THR A 538 2.61 7.81 -18.44
N LEU A 539 3.80 8.26 -18.03
CA LEU A 539 4.36 7.88 -16.72
C LEU A 539 3.53 8.45 -15.56
N LYS A 540 3.38 9.77 -15.50
CA LYS A 540 2.82 10.45 -14.32
C LYS A 540 1.30 10.41 -14.28
N LYS A 541 0.65 10.85 -15.36
CA LYS A 541 -0.82 10.92 -15.49
C LYS A 541 -1.46 9.60 -15.95
N ARG A 542 -0.66 8.63 -16.42
CA ARG A 542 -1.13 7.32 -16.90
C ARG A 542 -2.19 7.42 -18.00
N LEU A 543 -2.07 8.43 -18.86
CA LEU A 543 -2.94 8.60 -20.03
C LEU A 543 -2.65 7.47 -21.01
N LEU A 544 -3.68 6.77 -21.45
CA LEU A 544 -3.60 5.63 -22.37
C LEU A 544 -4.40 6.00 -23.64
N PRO A 545 -3.86 5.81 -24.86
CA PRO A 545 -4.55 6.19 -26.09
C PRO A 545 -5.99 5.70 -26.20
N LEU A 546 -6.26 4.43 -25.90
CA LEU A 546 -7.61 3.90 -25.99
C LEU A 546 -8.58 4.54 -24.97
N ILE A 547 -8.10 4.90 -23.77
CA ILE A 547 -8.93 5.62 -22.80
C ILE A 547 -9.19 7.06 -23.26
N SER A 548 -8.18 7.75 -23.80
CA SER A 548 -8.36 9.08 -24.38
C SER A 548 -9.31 9.06 -25.60
N ALA A 549 -9.32 7.97 -26.37
CA ALA A 549 -10.31 7.76 -27.43
C ALA A 549 -11.73 7.58 -26.88
N VAL A 550 -11.93 6.79 -25.82
CA VAL A 550 -13.23 6.70 -25.12
C VAL A 550 -13.68 8.09 -24.64
N GLU A 551 -12.74 8.90 -24.15
CA GLU A 551 -12.99 10.27 -23.69
C GLU A 551 -13.34 11.28 -24.79
N SER A 552 -13.08 10.95 -26.05
CA SER A 552 -13.61 11.73 -27.17
C SER A 552 -15.13 11.59 -27.32
N GLY A 553 -15.71 10.51 -26.77
CA GLY A 553 -17.12 10.15 -26.90
C GLY A 553 -17.53 9.71 -28.31
N LYS A 554 -16.56 9.47 -29.21
CA LYS A 554 -16.78 9.13 -30.62
C LYS A 554 -16.51 7.65 -30.87
N ALA A 555 -17.56 6.90 -31.21
CA ALA A 555 -17.47 5.45 -31.47
C ALA A 555 -16.47 5.12 -32.59
N GLU A 556 -16.42 5.94 -33.64
CA GLU A 556 -15.52 5.78 -34.78
C GLU A 556 -14.04 5.93 -34.38
N VAL A 557 -13.73 6.81 -33.42
CA VAL A 557 -12.36 7.01 -32.92
C VAL A 557 -11.90 5.78 -32.13
N VAL A 558 -12.79 5.25 -31.28
CA VAL A 558 -12.53 4.03 -30.49
C VAL A 558 -12.36 2.83 -31.40
N GLN A 559 -13.29 2.63 -32.34
CA GLN A 559 -13.24 1.53 -33.31
C GLN A 559 -11.91 1.56 -34.07
N LYS A 560 -11.52 2.73 -34.59
CA LYS A 560 -10.28 2.86 -35.37
C LYS A 560 -9.03 2.49 -34.56
N LEU A 561 -8.95 2.88 -33.29
CA LEU A 561 -7.82 2.49 -32.43
C LEU A 561 -7.78 0.98 -32.17
N LEU A 562 -8.94 0.36 -31.95
CA LEU A 562 -9.06 -1.09 -31.76
C LEU A 562 -8.62 -1.84 -33.02
N GLU A 563 -9.04 -1.40 -34.20
CA GLU A 563 -8.60 -1.94 -35.51
C GLU A 563 -7.08 -1.82 -35.72
N MET A 564 -6.47 -0.77 -35.17
CA MET A 564 -5.01 -0.56 -35.21
C MET A 564 -4.25 -1.39 -34.15
N GLY A 565 -4.95 -2.16 -33.31
CA GLY A 565 -4.36 -3.06 -32.32
C GLY A 565 -4.20 -2.47 -30.92
N ALA A 566 -5.01 -1.47 -30.56
CA ALA A 566 -5.13 -1.04 -29.16
C ALA A 566 -5.78 -2.15 -28.32
N ASP A 567 -5.19 -2.44 -27.16
CA ASP A 567 -5.65 -3.48 -26.24
C ASP A 567 -6.75 -2.93 -25.30
N PRO A 568 -7.97 -3.50 -25.32
CA PRO A 568 -9.11 -3.01 -24.55
C PRO A 568 -9.01 -3.29 -23.04
N ASN A 569 -7.99 -4.00 -22.58
CA ASN A 569 -7.84 -4.42 -21.18
C ASN A 569 -6.73 -3.68 -20.44
N LEU A 570 -5.95 -2.84 -21.12
CA LEU A 570 -4.89 -2.08 -20.47
C LEU A 570 -5.46 -1.01 -19.54
N ARG A 571 -4.80 -0.86 -18.39
CA ARG A 571 -5.22 0.09 -17.36
C ARG A 571 -4.52 1.43 -17.51
N GLY A 572 -5.29 2.51 -17.48
CA GLY A 572 -4.79 3.88 -17.45
C GLY A 572 -5.44 4.69 -16.35
N LYS A 573 -5.24 6.01 -16.39
CA LYS A 573 -5.56 6.95 -15.31
C LYS A 573 -4.82 6.63 -14.00
N THR A 574 -4.87 7.56 -13.06
CA THR A 574 -4.16 7.43 -11.79
C THR A 574 -4.77 6.37 -10.88
N ASP A 575 -6.03 5.99 -11.14
CA ASP A 575 -6.84 4.99 -10.46
C ASP A 575 -6.94 3.64 -11.22
N GLU A 576 -6.02 3.35 -12.16
CA GLU A 576 -5.84 2.02 -12.80
C GLU A 576 -7.11 1.44 -13.47
N GLN A 577 -7.81 2.28 -14.23
CA GLN A 577 -9.11 1.98 -14.83
C GLN A 577 -8.95 1.34 -16.22
N THR A 578 -9.83 0.39 -16.56
CA THR A 578 -9.95 -0.14 -17.93
C THR A 578 -10.79 0.80 -18.80
N PRO A 579 -10.61 0.79 -20.15
CA PRO A 579 -11.46 1.53 -21.08
C PRO A 579 -12.96 1.31 -20.87
N LEU A 580 -13.39 0.06 -20.63
CA LEU A 580 -14.80 -0.27 -20.38
C LEU A 580 -15.32 0.39 -19.11
N ASN A 581 -14.54 0.37 -18.02
CA ASN A 581 -14.96 1.00 -16.77
C ASN A 581 -15.04 2.53 -16.89
N VAL A 582 -14.08 3.14 -17.59
CA VAL A 582 -14.09 4.58 -17.88
C VAL A 582 -15.33 4.97 -18.70
N CYS A 583 -15.67 4.18 -19.73
CA CYS A 583 -16.87 4.39 -20.54
C CYS A 583 -18.15 4.40 -19.68
N LEU A 584 -18.32 3.39 -18.81
CA LEU A 584 -19.47 3.29 -17.91
C LEU A 584 -19.51 4.41 -16.87
N LYS A 585 -18.35 4.85 -16.37
CA LYS A 585 -18.24 5.98 -15.43
C LYS A 585 -18.73 7.28 -16.07
N TYR A 586 -18.38 7.53 -17.34
CA TYR A 586 -18.88 8.70 -18.07
C TYR A 586 -20.35 8.55 -18.48
N LEU A 587 -20.80 7.34 -18.77
CA LEU A 587 -22.22 7.08 -18.99
C LEU A 587 -23.05 7.39 -17.74
N ARG A 588 -22.54 7.04 -16.54
CA ARG A 588 -23.14 7.47 -15.26
C ARG A 588 -23.21 8.98 -15.12
N LEU A 589 -22.14 9.70 -15.49
CA LEU A 589 -22.11 11.17 -15.48
C LEU A 589 -23.22 11.74 -16.38
N LEU A 590 -23.34 11.28 -17.63
CA LEU A 590 -24.33 11.82 -18.58
C LEU A 590 -25.78 11.46 -18.21
N LYS A 591 -26.02 10.31 -17.57
CA LYS A 591 -27.37 9.92 -17.11
C LYS A 591 -27.89 10.79 -15.98
N ASN A 592 -27.02 11.21 -15.06
CA ASN A 592 -27.39 12.10 -13.95
C ASN A 592 -26.17 12.89 -13.46
N THR A 593 -25.99 14.07 -14.04
CA THR A 593 -24.82 14.94 -13.78
C THR A 593 -24.78 15.44 -12.35
N GLU A 594 -25.92 15.82 -11.78
CA GLU A 594 -26.03 16.33 -10.40
C GLU A 594 -25.62 15.23 -9.41
N LYS A 595 -26.26 14.06 -9.49
CA LYS A 595 -25.97 12.92 -8.61
C LYS A 595 -24.53 12.43 -8.75
N PHE A 596 -23.95 12.47 -9.95
CA PHE A 596 -22.54 12.11 -10.14
C PHE A 596 -21.61 13.03 -9.34
N TRP A 597 -21.79 14.34 -9.43
CA TRP A 597 -20.95 15.29 -8.70
C TRP A 597 -21.22 15.29 -7.19
N GLU A 598 -22.47 15.08 -6.76
CA GLU A 598 -22.80 14.85 -5.35
C GLU A 598 -22.05 13.64 -4.78
N ASN A 599 -22.08 12.51 -5.48
CA ASN A 599 -21.37 11.29 -5.08
C ASN A 599 -19.85 11.51 -5.07
N GLN A 600 -19.32 12.24 -6.06
CA GLN A 600 -17.90 12.56 -6.13
C GLN A 600 -17.46 13.48 -4.99
N ALA A 601 -18.30 14.43 -4.58
CA ALA A 601 -18.06 15.33 -3.46
C ALA A 601 -18.20 14.63 -2.09
N ALA A 602 -19.08 13.63 -1.99
CA ALA A 602 -19.27 12.80 -0.80
C ALA A 602 -18.24 11.66 -0.67
N SER A 603 -17.43 11.41 -1.69
CA SER A 603 -16.44 10.34 -1.69
C SER A 603 -15.34 10.59 -0.64
N PRO A 604 -14.93 9.57 0.13
CA PRO A 604 -13.86 9.73 1.11
C PRO A 604 -12.53 10.03 0.42
N LEU A 605 -11.63 10.72 1.13
CA LEU A 605 -10.28 10.99 0.65
C LEU A 605 -9.40 9.76 0.85
N THR A 606 -9.44 8.84 -0.12
CA THR A 606 -8.64 7.61 -0.10
C THR A 606 -7.16 7.89 -0.45
N PRO A 607 -6.23 6.97 -0.12
CA PRO A 607 -4.83 7.09 -0.52
C PRO A 607 -4.65 7.24 -2.05
N GLU A 608 -5.46 6.59 -2.86
CA GLU A 608 -5.44 6.70 -4.33
C GLU A 608 -5.90 8.08 -4.79
N ALA A 609 -6.89 8.67 -4.13
CA ALA A 609 -7.31 10.05 -4.40
C ALA A 609 -6.19 11.04 -4.05
N LEU A 610 -5.47 10.83 -2.95
CA LEU A 610 -4.30 11.61 -2.58
C LEU A 610 -3.15 11.46 -3.59
N ASP A 611 -2.86 10.24 -4.04
CA ASP A 611 -1.86 10.01 -5.09
C ASP A 611 -2.27 10.64 -6.43
N SER A 612 -3.57 10.66 -6.75
CA SER A 612 -4.07 11.40 -7.91
C SER A 612 -3.75 12.90 -7.80
N ILE A 613 -3.95 13.52 -6.63
CA ILE A 613 -3.54 14.92 -6.37
C ILE A 613 -2.02 15.08 -6.56
N ARG A 614 -1.21 14.17 -5.99
CA ARG A 614 0.26 14.17 -6.14
C ARG A 614 0.69 14.14 -7.61
N ARG A 615 0.03 13.33 -8.43
CA ARG A 615 0.32 13.18 -9.87
C ARG A 615 -0.07 14.41 -10.68
N HIS A 616 -1.18 15.08 -10.35
CA HIS A 616 -1.71 16.20 -11.14
C HIS A 616 -1.17 17.59 -10.72
N CYS A 617 -0.77 17.79 -9.47
CA CYS A 617 -0.40 19.13 -8.97
C CYS A 617 1.04 19.58 -9.25
N GLY A 618 1.80 18.84 -10.07
CA GLY A 618 3.20 19.24 -10.37
C GLY A 618 4.10 19.36 -9.14
N GLY A 619 3.76 18.68 -8.03
CA GLY A 619 4.46 18.79 -6.75
C GLY A 619 4.05 19.97 -5.86
N LEU A 620 3.11 20.83 -6.26
CA LEU A 620 2.63 21.93 -5.39
C LEU A 620 1.94 21.43 -4.12
N ALA A 621 1.34 20.23 -4.18
CA ALA A 621 0.70 19.58 -3.04
C ALA A 621 1.67 18.77 -2.16
N GLY A 622 2.99 18.95 -2.32
CA GLY A 622 4.00 18.12 -1.66
C GLY A 622 4.24 16.78 -2.36
N PHE A 623 4.94 15.86 -1.67
CA PHE A 623 5.25 14.53 -2.20
C PHE A 623 4.78 13.37 -1.32
N ALA A 624 4.51 13.61 -0.03
CA ALA A 624 3.96 12.62 0.89
C ALA A 624 2.45 12.76 0.99
N LEU A 625 1.72 11.66 1.20
CA LEU A 625 0.24 11.67 1.22
C LEU A 625 -0.35 12.67 2.22
N ASP A 626 0.30 12.88 3.36
CA ASP A 626 -0.09 13.91 4.35
C ASP A 626 -0.01 15.33 3.79
N ASP A 627 0.97 15.62 2.95
CA ASP A 627 1.09 16.93 2.29
C ASP A 627 -0.11 17.13 1.35
N GLN A 628 -0.47 16.09 0.58
CA GLN A 628 -1.63 16.14 -0.32
C GLN A 628 -2.94 16.30 0.45
N LYS A 629 -3.07 15.59 1.58
CA LYS A 629 -4.23 15.70 2.47
C LYS A 629 -4.35 17.11 3.02
N ARG A 630 -3.27 17.67 3.57
CA ARG A 630 -3.24 19.04 4.10
C ARG A 630 -3.52 20.07 3.00
N PHE A 631 -2.95 19.89 1.81
CA PHE A 631 -3.21 20.75 0.66
C PHE A 631 -4.70 20.75 0.29
N PHE A 632 -5.30 19.56 0.17
CA PHE A 632 -6.72 19.39 -0.16
C PHE A 632 -7.64 19.98 0.91
N GLU A 633 -7.40 19.67 2.19
CA GLU A 633 -8.17 20.21 3.32
C GLU A 633 -8.08 21.73 3.43
N THR A 634 -6.92 22.30 3.12
CA THR A 634 -6.70 23.76 3.12
C THR A 634 -7.42 24.40 1.95
N ALA A 635 -7.29 23.86 0.73
CA ALA A 635 -7.98 24.32 -0.45
C ALA A 635 -9.52 24.25 -0.28
N ASN A 636 -10.04 23.18 0.34
CA ASN A 636 -11.46 23.03 0.64
C ASN A 636 -12.00 24.00 1.71
N LYS A 637 -11.16 24.75 2.41
CA LYS A 637 -11.61 25.84 3.28
C LYS A 637 -11.71 27.17 2.53
N ASP A 638 -11.02 27.30 1.40
CA ASP A 638 -11.00 28.51 0.58
C ASP A 638 -12.25 28.59 -0.32
N GLN A 639 -13.01 29.68 -0.20
CA GLN A 639 -14.24 29.87 -0.97
C GLN A 639 -13.96 30.07 -2.47
N SER A 640 -12.86 30.74 -2.82
CA SER A 640 -12.45 30.96 -4.22
C SER A 640 -12.09 29.63 -4.88
N TYR A 641 -11.41 28.73 -4.15
CA TYR A 641 -11.13 27.39 -4.63
C TYR A 641 -12.41 26.58 -4.86
N LYS A 642 -13.39 26.64 -3.94
CA LYS A 642 -14.69 25.98 -4.13
C LYS A 642 -15.42 26.50 -5.36
N THR A 643 -15.45 27.81 -5.55
CA THR A 643 -16.08 28.43 -6.72
C THR A 643 -15.38 28.02 -8.02
N MET A 644 -14.04 28.05 -8.04
CA MET A 644 -13.24 27.61 -9.19
C MET A 644 -13.48 26.14 -9.51
N ARG A 645 -13.52 25.26 -8.50
CA ARG A 645 -13.79 23.84 -8.68
C ARG A 645 -15.19 23.60 -9.25
N LEU A 646 -16.21 24.29 -8.73
CA LEU A 646 -17.57 24.17 -9.22
C LEU A 646 -17.68 24.64 -10.68
N GLU A 647 -17.04 25.76 -11.02
CA GLU A 647 -17.03 26.25 -12.40
C GLU A 647 -16.31 25.29 -13.35
N PHE A 648 -15.19 24.71 -12.91
CA PHE A 648 -14.49 23.67 -13.68
C PHE A 648 -15.39 22.45 -13.93
N GLN A 649 -16.10 21.97 -12.91
CA GLN A 649 -17.06 20.86 -13.03
C GLN A 649 -18.20 21.21 -14.00
N ASN A 650 -18.73 22.44 -13.93
CA ASN A 650 -19.78 22.91 -14.82
C ASN A 650 -19.31 22.99 -16.28
N GLN A 651 -18.11 23.52 -16.53
CA GLN A 651 -17.54 23.60 -17.88
C GLN A 651 -17.28 22.22 -18.46
N MET A 652 -16.67 21.32 -17.70
CA MET A 652 -16.46 19.93 -18.09
C MET A 652 -17.80 19.24 -18.42
N THR A 653 -18.81 19.40 -17.57
CA THR A 653 -20.14 18.80 -17.78
C THR A 653 -20.84 19.35 -19.01
N ARG A 654 -20.81 20.68 -19.20
CA ARG A 654 -21.42 21.34 -20.36
C ARG A 654 -20.79 20.83 -21.65
N LYS A 655 -19.46 20.82 -21.72
CA LYS A 655 -18.73 20.33 -22.89
C LYS A 655 -19.01 18.85 -23.19
N ALA A 656 -19.04 18.01 -22.16
CA ALA A 656 -19.39 16.60 -22.34
C ALA A 656 -20.81 16.44 -22.92
N LEU A 657 -21.81 17.19 -22.43
CA LEU A 657 -23.17 17.16 -22.95
C LEU A 657 -23.31 17.75 -24.36
N GLU A 658 -22.44 18.69 -24.74
CA GLU A 658 -22.41 19.29 -26.09
C GLU A 658 -21.86 18.33 -27.15
N HIS A 659 -20.97 17.40 -26.76
CA HIS A 659 -20.21 16.57 -27.70
C HIS A 659 -20.46 15.07 -27.58
N VAL A 660 -21.08 14.59 -26.50
CA VAL A 660 -21.24 13.16 -26.23
C VAL A 660 -22.67 12.86 -25.82
N SER A 661 -23.28 11.86 -26.45
CA SER A 661 -24.59 11.35 -26.05
C SER A 661 -24.48 10.04 -25.25
N VAL A 662 -25.54 9.73 -24.50
CA VAL A 662 -25.66 8.41 -23.83
C VAL A 662 -25.65 7.27 -24.86
N ALA A 663 -26.18 7.49 -26.08
CA ALA A 663 -26.18 6.48 -27.13
C ALA A 663 -24.75 6.17 -27.61
N ASP A 664 -23.92 7.20 -27.79
CA ASP A 664 -22.53 7.01 -28.24
C ASP A 664 -21.71 6.24 -27.21
N LEU A 665 -21.88 6.51 -25.91
CA LEU A 665 -21.20 5.75 -24.86
C LEU A 665 -21.70 4.30 -24.76
N ARG A 666 -22.97 4.02 -25.06
CA ARG A 666 -23.47 2.64 -25.15
C ARG A 666 -22.83 1.91 -26.32
N GLU A 667 -22.75 2.56 -27.48
CA GLU A 667 -22.08 2.01 -28.66
C GLU A 667 -20.60 1.73 -28.38
N ILE A 668 -19.88 2.67 -27.78
CA ILE A 668 -18.49 2.48 -27.35
C ILE A 668 -18.34 1.29 -26.39
N ALA A 669 -19.23 1.16 -25.39
CA ALA A 669 -19.18 0.04 -24.45
C ALA A 669 -19.37 -1.32 -25.18
N LEU A 670 -20.29 -1.39 -26.14
CA LEU A 670 -20.50 -2.59 -26.95
C LEU A 670 -19.29 -2.90 -27.84
N LEU A 671 -18.71 -1.89 -28.51
CA LEU A 671 -17.50 -2.06 -29.34
C LEU A 671 -16.31 -2.58 -28.52
N LEU A 672 -16.13 -2.07 -27.29
CA LEU A 672 -15.09 -2.55 -26.38
C LEU A 672 -15.31 -4.03 -26.00
N LEU A 673 -16.55 -4.42 -25.68
CA LEU A 673 -16.90 -5.81 -25.35
C LEU A 673 -16.70 -6.75 -26.55
N GLU A 674 -17.12 -6.33 -27.75
CA GLU A 674 -16.91 -7.07 -29.00
C GLU A 674 -15.43 -7.27 -29.30
N SER A 675 -14.59 -6.32 -28.89
CA SER A 675 -13.13 -6.38 -29.02
C SER A 675 -12.43 -7.14 -27.87
N GLY A 676 -13.19 -7.70 -26.91
CA GLY A 676 -12.66 -8.53 -25.83
C GLY A 676 -12.31 -7.77 -24.55
N ALA A 677 -12.95 -6.62 -24.27
CA ALA A 677 -12.86 -5.98 -22.96
C ALA A 677 -13.40 -6.89 -21.85
N ASP A 678 -12.66 -6.99 -20.75
CA ASP A 678 -12.99 -7.83 -19.61
C ASP A 678 -14.02 -7.16 -18.69
N ALA A 679 -15.24 -7.72 -18.67
CA ALA A 679 -16.31 -7.29 -17.78
C ALA A 679 -16.05 -7.60 -16.29
N ASN A 680 -15.10 -8.51 -16.01
CA ASN A 680 -14.73 -8.98 -14.68
C ASN A 680 -13.50 -8.27 -14.10
N ALA A 681 -12.99 -7.24 -14.79
CA ALA A 681 -11.80 -6.50 -14.39
C ALA A 681 -12.04 -5.77 -13.05
N GLU A 682 -11.46 -6.29 -11.98
CA GLU A 682 -11.58 -5.70 -10.64
C GLU A 682 -10.79 -4.39 -10.55
N HIS A 683 -11.35 -3.38 -9.87
CA HIS A 683 -10.65 -2.13 -9.61
C HIS A 683 -10.28 -2.04 -8.13
N SER A 684 -9.17 -1.34 -7.83
CA SER A 684 -8.72 -1.09 -6.47
C SER A 684 -9.40 0.11 -5.81
N ALA A 685 -9.95 1.04 -6.61
CA ALA A 685 -10.58 2.26 -6.14
C ALA A 685 -11.84 2.63 -6.96
N PRO A 686 -12.85 3.28 -6.34
CA PRO A 686 -12.92 3.62 -4.91
C PRO A 686 -13.29 2.42 -4.02
N LEU A 687 -13.68 1.28 -4.61
CA LEU A 687 -14.07 0.06 -3.91
C LEU A 687 -13.26 -1.12 -4.47
N PRO A 688 -12.35 -1.72 -3.67
CA PRO A 688 -11.63 -2.92 -4.06
C PRO A 688 -12.56 -4.06 -4.47
N GLY A 689 -12.25 -4.72 -5.59
CA GLY A 689 -13.02 -5.86 -6.11
C GLY A 689 -14.23 -5.47 -6.97
N TYR A 690 -14.55 -4.18 -7.11
CA TYR A 690 -15.67 -3.73 -7.91
C TYR A 690 -15.38 -3.84 -9.42
N THR A 691 -16.32 -4.36 -10.22
CA THR A 691 -16.13 -4.66 -11.65
C THR A 691 -16.98 -3.75 -12.57
N PRO A 692 -16.62 -3.62 -13.87
CA PRO A 692 -17.47 -2.95 -14.86
C PRO A 692 -18.89 -3.52 -14.92
N MET A 693 -19.03 -4.84 -14.75
CA MET A 693 -20.34 -5.50 -14.74
C MET A 693 -21.22 -5.08 -13.55
N MET A 694 -20.63 -4.90 -12.38
CA MET A 694 -21.32 -4.33 -11.21
C MET A 694 -21.78 -2.89 -11.47
N LEU A 695 -20.96 -2.08 -12.15
CA LEU A 695 -21.35 -0.73 -12.55
C LEU A 695 -22.51 -0.74 -13.55
N ALA A 696 -22.52 -1.65 -14.51
CA ALA A 696 -23.64 -1.80 -15.45
C ALA A 696 -24.94 -2.21 -14.72
N ALA A 697 -24.87 -3.06 -13.70
CA ALA A 697 -26.01 -3.40 -12.83
C ALA A 697 -26.51 -2.19 -12.04
N GLU A 698 -25.61 -1.41 -11.41
CA GLU A 698 -25.94 -0.17 -10.69
C GLU A 698 -26.65 0.85 -11.61
N LEU A 699 -26.25 0.90 -12.88
CA LEU A 699 -26.80 1.84 -13.86
C LEU A 699 -28.08 1.32 -14.54
N GLY A 700 -28.44 0.05 -14.40
CA GLY A 700 -29.57 -0.55 -15.12
C GLY A 700 -29.34 -0.60 -16.63
N GLU A 701 -28.11 -0.80 -17.10
CA GLU A 701 -27.79 -0.87 -18.53
C GLU A 701 -27.97 -2.30 -19.07
N THR A 702 -29.23 -2.73 -19.24
CA THR A 702 -29.60 -4.11 -19.60
C THR A 702 -28.88 -4.64 -20.85
N ASP A 703 -28.80 -3.85 -21.92
CA ASP A 703 -28.19 -4.28 -23.19
C ASP A 703 -26.69 -4.49 -23.05
N ILE A 704 -26.00 -3.59 -22.35
CA ILE A 704 -24.57 -3.72 -22.04
C ILE A 704 -24.37 -4.93 -21.12
N PHE A 705 -25.20 -5.10 -20.09
CA PHE A 705 -25.11 -6.22 -19.16
C PHE A 705 -25.29 -7.58 -19.87
N ARG A 706 -26.25 -7.66 -20.81
CA ARG A 706 -26.45 -8.84 -21.67
C ARG A 706 -25.23 -9.11 -22.56
N ALA A 707 -24.63 -8.06 -23.13
CA ALA A 707 -23.39 -8.19 -23.88
C ALA A 707 -22.24 -8.69 -22.98
N MET A 708 -22.10 -8.15 -21.76
CA MET A 708 -21.10 -8.62 -20.79
C MET A 708 -21.24 -10.11 -20.49
N LEU A 709 -22.47 -10.60 -20.22
CA LEU A 709 -22.73 -12.03 -20.05
C LEU A 709 -22.29 -12.85 -21.27
N LYS A 710 -22.64 -12.40 -22.49
CA LYS A 710 -22.25 -13.06 -23.74
C LYS A 710 -20.73 -13.15 -23.90
N HIS A 711 -19.99 -12.17 -23.38
CA HIS A 711 -18.54 -12.07 -23.46
C HIS A 711 -17.82 -12.56 -22.17
N GLY A 712 -18.49 -13.38 -21.34
CA GLY A 712 -17.86 -14.07 -20.21
C GLY A 712 -17.87 -13.30 -18.88
N GLY A 713 -18.69 -12.26 -18.76
CA GLY A 713 -18.96 -11.57 -17.50
C GLY A 713 -19.59 -12.51 -16.45
N ASP A 714 -19.08 -12.45 -15.24
CA ASP A 714 -19.49 -13.26 -14.10
C ASP A 714 -20.28 -12.42 -13.09
N PRO A 715 -21.62 -12.55 -13.02
CA PRO A 715 -22.45 -11.81 -12.08
C PRO A 715 -22.31 -12.29 -10.64
N THR A 716 -21.61 -13.40 -10.39
CA THR A 716 -21.44 -14.00 -9.06
C THR A 716 -20.25 -13.41 -8.29
N LYS A 717 -19.34 -12.71 -8.98
CA LYS A 717 -18.26 -11.96 -8.32
C LYS A 717 -18.83 -11.00 -7.28
N THR A 718 -18.08 -10.83 -6.20
CA THR A 718 -18.48 -9.98 -5.07
C THR A 718 -17.39 -8.98 -4.71
N TYR A 719 -17.82 -7.86 -4.13
CA TYR A 719 -16.95 -6.96 -3.38
C TYR A 719 -17.42 -6.89 -1.93
N ILE A 720 -16.56 -6.43 -1.02
CA ILE A 720 -16.93 -6.23 0.38
C ILE A 720 -17.40 -4.80 0.59
N ALA A 721 -18.65 -4.64 1.02
CA ALA A 721 -19.24 -3.34 1.30
C ALA A 721 -18.57 -2.69 2.53
N PRO A 722 -17.94 -1.50 2.39
CA PRO A 722 -17.17 -0.91 3.50
C PRO A 722 -18.00 -0.56 4.75
N ARG A 723 -19.31 -0.37 4.59
CA ARG A 723 -20.20 0.07 5.69
C ARG A 723 -20.51 -1.03 6.69
N ASN A 724 -20.59 -2.28 6.25
CA ASN A 724 -21.08 -3.40 7.06
C ASN A 724 -20.32 -4.72 6.83
N GLY A 725 -19.30 -4.72 5.96
CA GLY A 725 -18.48 -5.90 5.67
C GLY A 725 -19.22 -6.99 4.89
N GLN A 726 -20.40 -6.72 4.32
CA GLN A 726 -21.15 -7.72 3.58
C GLN A 726 -20.56 -7.92 2.18
N SER A 727 -20.56 -9.18 1.73
CA SER A 727 -20.24 -9.54 0.35
C SER A 727 -21.43 -9.20 -0.56
N VAL A 728 -21.20 -8.43 -1.63
CA VAL A 728 -22.24 -7.90 -2.52
C VAL A 728 -21.91 -8.24 -3.97
N ASN A 729 -22.84 -8.90 -4.67
CA ASN A 729 -22.74 -9.27 -6.09
C ASN A 729 -23.68 -8.44 -6.99
N CYS A 730 -23.69 -8.72 -8.30
CA CYS A 730 -24.54 -8.01 -9.27
C CYS A 730 -26.04 -8.11 -8.98
N LEU A 731 -26.54 -9.25 -8.45
CA LEU A 731 -27.96 -9.40 -8.09
C LEU A 731 -28.35 -8.45 -6.95
N ALA A 732 -27.56 -8.43 -5.89
CA ALA A 732 -27.80 -7.55 -4.75
C ALA A 732 -27.73 -6.05 -5.15
N ILE A 733 -26.82 -5.71 -6.07
CA ILE A 733 -26.74 -4.36 -6.66
C ILE A 733 -28.02 -4.06 -7.45
N ALA A 734 -28.41 -4.94 -8.37
CA ALA A 734 -29.59 -4.73 -9.21
C ALA A 734 -30.87 -4.57 -8.37
N ASP A 735 -31.07 -5.41 -7.35
CA ASP A 735 -32.20 -5.29 -6.42
C ASP A 735 -32.18 -3.97 -5.62
N TYR A 736 -30.99 -3.51 -5.18
CA TYR A 736 -30.86 -2.25 -4.44
C TYR A 736 -31.14 -1.01 -5.31
N PHE A 737 -30.70 -1.03 -6.57
CA PHE A 737 -30.87 0.10 -7.50
C PHE A 737 -32.14 0.03 -8.34
N GLY A 738 -32.95 -1.03 -8.20
CA GLY A 738 -34.20 -1.22 -8.94
C GLY A 738 -34.00 -1.56 -10.42
N ALA A 739 -32.93 -2.28 -10.75
CA ALA A 739 -32.65 -2.78 -12.10
C ALA A 739 -33.31 -4.16 -12.30
N ASP A 740 -34.65 -4.20 -12.30
CA ASP A 740 -35.45 -5.43 -12.28
C ASP A 740 -35.10 -6.39 -13.43
N GLU A 741 -34.92 -5.88 -14.66
CA GLU A 741 -34.54 -6.70 -15.82
C GLU A 741 -33.18 -7.38 -15.64
N ILE A 742 -32.21 -6.70 -15.00
CA ILE A 742 -30.89 -7.28 -14.72
C ILE A 742 -31.01 -8.30 -13.58
N ALA A 743 -31.80 -8.01 -12.54
CA ALA A 743 -32.05 -8.96 -11.47
C ALA A 743 -32.66 -10.27 -12.01
N ASP A 744 -33.62 -10.17 -12.93
CA ASP A 744 -34.23 -11.32 -13.59
C ASP A 744 -33.24 -12.07 -14.51
N LEU A 745 -32.37 -11.36 -15.23
CA LEU A 745 -31.29 -11.96 -16.03
C LEU A 745 -30.25 -12.71 -15.20
N VAL A 746 -30.04 -12.33 -13.94
CA VAL A 746 -29.07 -13.03 -13.05
C VAL A 746 -29.71 -14.21 -12.33
N ARG A 747 -31.04 -14.19 -12.13
CA ARG A 747 -31.81 -15.28 -11.51
C ARG A 747 -32.05 -16.47 -12.45
N HIS A 748 -31.95 -16.25 -13.77
CA HIS A 748 -32.27 -17.22 -14.83
C HIS A 748 -31.06 -17.49 -15.73
#